data_AF-A0A5C9CFG4-F1
#
_entry.id   AF-A0A5C9CFG4-F1
#
_cell.length_a   1.000
_cell.length_b   1.000
_cell.length_c   1.000
_cell.angle_alpha   90.00
_cell.angle_beta   90.00
_cell.angle_gamma   90.00
#
_symmetry.space_group_name_H-M   'P 1'
#
loop_
_entity.id
_entity.type
_entity.pdbx_description
1 polymer ?
#
loop_
_entity_poly.entity_id
_entity_poly.type
_entity_poly.pdbx_seq_one_letter_code
_entity_poly.pdbx_strand_id
1 'polypeptide(L)'
;MLKETLSTGHDVAVLWSFTELSMRQKEITLKEATKKSGEQIKQMIASLPENSALKGKEIDINAYNIGGDYKEAVLAAHYALARAGYPAQIIHERTLPYGALKNLKTLVIVGQTFDLPDAIEEHLKKFIDAGGRIVVDKGTTVKFDNAIVADIDLKGLSYRWNVLFLQDAKSFKSPREASLFQTNHFMDEPVRNAVGPIKAAMRKTASQAWAETDSTELVIEHQRGGEGTILLAINGNEELPAIADDKKYPIYNYAPYSPTISWRLPLIPEGAGTNSTPIVYSLEGPQFDQSTELANLTAPTTTKFEPGEMKVYFAAPRKPEGIAVAATIHNGVLSIEAALKRLSMPWPIVVSVSDPAGNELYRLNRSMNLTGKFHESLPLGANAPAGDYVVRLSSIVANLSAETKAAHRPDARRPRAVPNVRLFDADRLKDFLLTKPEIVVATNKDTPAEVVQLLTDRLAIAGLSVTVKPEADVLRKVAYPRVWNPYAKVFAVSKSKVPPAAMNDKEISLGVAADGAFTAKTFDGQDVSNDWRLPNSRITIVGEGFVDFSGDVEQCYEPGVQLHVNEQRQLTVLNAEATETRTSAEFRARWSKPWSRLTQHVGAYQLPAQLPEAYATDSHLIVLGNSTTSHAVAVLQASELLPQIADEKYPGPGGALISLCWSPFAVEKNAIVLASTDPAGLKASIEALTQLVK
;
A
#
# COMPACT_ATOMS: atom_id res chain seq x y z
N MET A 1 7.38 -18.58 -16.23
CA MET A 1 8.48 -19.30 -15.55
C MET A 1 8.93 -18.42 -14.39
N LEU A 2 8.37 -18.62 -13.18
CA LEU A 2 8.75 -17.87 -11.99
C LEU A 2 10.16 -18.33 -11.57
N LYS A 3 11.20 -17.67 -12.07
CA LYS A 3 12.52 -17.73 -11.43
C LYS A 3 12.44 -16.85 -10.19
N GLU A 4 11.84 -17.36 -9.12
CA GLU A 4 12.06 -16.76 -7.82
C GLU A 4 13.56 -16.85 -7.53
N THR A 5 14.18 -15.72 -7.28
CA THR A 5 15.51 -15.62 -6.70
C THR A 5 15.44 -16.19 -5.29
N LEU A 6 15.56 -17.51 -5.18
CA LEU A 6 15.73 -18.18 -3.89
C LEU A 6 16.93 -17.53 -3.20
N SER A 7 16.66 -16.87 -2.08
CA SER A 7 17.69 -16.23 -1.25
C SER A 7 18.72 -17.28 -0.85
N THR A 8 19.99 -17.03 -1.16
CA THR A 8 21.10 -17.95 -0.87
C THR A 8 21.58 -17.88 0.59
N GLY A 9 20.81 -17.23 1.48
CA GLY A 9 21.24 -16.94 2.85
C GLY A 9 20.60 -17.81 3.93
N HIS A 10 19.32 -18.16 3.79
CA HIS A 10 18.55 -18.81 4.85
C HIS A 10 18.66 -20.33 4.75
N ASP A 11 18.86 -21.00 5.89
CA ASP A 11 18.77 -22.46 6.01
C ASP A 11 17.45 -22.93 6.65
N VAL A 12 16.55 -22.01 6.99
CA VAL A 12 15.20 -22.26 7.48
C VAL A 12 14.16 -21.69 6.52
N ALA A 13 13.06 -22.40 6.30
CA ALA A 13 11.89 -21.85 5.64
C ALA A 13 10.58 -22.21 6.35
N VAL A 14 9.54 -21.40 6.12
CA VAL A 14 8.15 -21.72 6.45
C VAL A 14 7.39 -22.03 5.16
N LEU A 15 6.69 -23.16 5.13
CA LEU A 15 5.90 -23.58 3.97
C LEU A 15 4.58 -22.81 3.91
N TRP A 16 4.37 -22.08 2.81
CA TRP A 16 3.05 -21.63 2.38
C TRP A 16 2.40 -22.71 1.52
N SER A 17 1.50 -23.48 2.13
CA SER A 17 0.79 -24.60 1.51
C SER A 17 -0.36 -24.12 0.64
N PHE A 18 -0.24 -24.35 -0.66
CA PHE A 18 -1.34 -24.09 -1.59
C PHE A 18 -2.46 -25.09 -1.40
N THR A 19 -2.11 -26.34 -1.08
CA THR A 19 -3.06 -27.42 -0.83
C THR A 19 -3.92 -27.11 0.39
N GLU A 20 -3.32 -26.67 1.50
CA GLU A 20 -4.08 -26.26 2.69
C GLU A 20 -5.06 -25.14 2.37
N LEU A 21 -4.58 -24.08 1.73
CA LEU A 21 -5.39 -22.92 1.36
C LEU A 21 -6.57 -23.33 0.44
N SER A 22 -6.29 -24.12 -0.58
CA SER A 22 -7.27 -24.55 -1.58
C SER A 22 -8.30 -25.50 -0.99
N MET A 23 -7.90 -26.40 -0.09
CA MET A 23 -8.80 -27.36 0.53
C MET A 23 -9.73 -26.71 1.56
N ARG A 24 -9.22 -25.76 2.36
CA ARG A 24 -10.08 -24.93 3.21
C ARG A 24 -11.09 -24.13 2.39
N GLN A 25 -10.65 -23.58 1.25
CA GLN A 25 -11.55 -22.91 0.31
C GLN A 25 -12.59 -23.88 -0.26
N LYS A 26 -12.18 -25.11 -0.64
CA LYS A 26 -13.08 -26.15 -1.19
C LYS A 26 -14.17 -26.56 -0.20
N GLU A 27 -13.84 -26.85 1.06
CA GLU A 27 -14.82 -27.27 2.05
C GLU A 27 -15.91 -26.20 2.27
N ILE A 28 -15.49 -24.95 2.37
CA ILE A 28 -16.41 -23.82 2.53
C ILE A 28 -17.23 -23.63 1.25
N THR A 29 -16.60 -23.73 0.09
CA THR A 29 -17.28 -23.62 -1.21
C THR A 29 -18.35 -24.72 -1.39
N LEU A 30 -18.07 -25.95 -0.95
CA LEU A 30 -19.03 -27.05 -0.97
C LEU A 30 -20.18 -26.83 0.03
N LYS A 31 -19.89 -26.29 1.23
CA LYS A 31 -20.91 -25.88 2.22
C LYS A 31 -21.81 -24.77 1.68
N GLU A 32 -21.26 -23.78 0.97
CA GLU A 32 -22.05 -22.73 0.33
C GLU A 32 -22.87 -23.27 -0.85
N ALA A 33 -22.29 -24.13 -1.69
CA ALA A 33 -22.96 -24.74 -2.84
C ALA A 33 -24.13 -25.67 -2.46
N THR A 34 -24.20 -26.14 -1.20
CA THR A 34 -25.28 -26.99 -0.69
C THR A 34 -26.43 -26.21 -0.04
N LYS A 35 -26.31 -24.88 0.12
CA LYS A 35 -27.44 -24.00 0.48
C LYS A 35 -28.43 -23.92 -0.71
N LYS A 36 -29.73 -23.74 -0.44
CA LYS A 36 -30.86 -23.90 -1.40
C LYS A 36 -30.79 -23.05 -2.70
N SER A 37 -29.86 -22.11 -2.82
CA SER A 37 -29.61 -21.29 -4.03
C SER A 37 -28.28 -21.61 -4.75
N GLY A 38 -27.62 -22.74 -4.43
CA GLY A 38 -26.28 -23.13 -4.87
C GLY A 38 -26.02 -23.39 -6.37
N GLU A 39 -26.74 -22.72 -7.27
CA GLU A 39 -26.45 -22.75 -8.71
C GLU A 39 -25.21 -21.93 -9.09
N GLN A 40 -24.84 -20.92 -8.31
CA GLN A 40 -23.73 -20.00 -8.66
C GLN A 40 -22.32 -20.59 -8.51
N ILE A 41 -22.14 -21.72 -7.80
CA ILE A 41 -20.80 -22.30 -7.57
C ILE A 41 -20.61 -23.67 -8.24
N LYS A 42 -21.60 -24.15 -9.00
CA LYS A 42 -21.46 -25.39 -9.78
C LYS A 42 -20.50 -25.26 -10.98
N GLN A 43 -20.03 -24.06 -11.31
CA GLN A 43 -19.12 -23.83 -12.44
C GLN A 43 -17.64 -23.62 -12.07
N MET A 44 -17.27 -23.62 -10.77
CA MET A 44 -15.90 -23.28 -10.34
C MET A 44 -15.09 -24.40 -9.70
N ILE A 45 -15.61 -25.63 -9.56
CA ILE A 45 -14.89 -26.73 -8.92
C ILE A 45 -14.80 -27.95 -9.85
N ALA A 46 -13.57 -28.33 -10.20
CA ALA A 46 -13.27 -29.65 -10.73
C ALA A 46 -13.51 -30.72 -9.65
N SER A 47 -14.15 -31.81 -10.06
CA SER A 47 -14.66 -32.95 -9.26
C SER A 47 -13.70 -33.43 -8.17
N LEU A 48 -14.23 -33.94 -7.02
CA LEU A 48 -13.70 -35.02 -6.13
C LEU A 48 -14.25 -34.91 -4.66
N PRO A 49 -14.23 -36.01 -3.86
CA PRO A 49 -15.37 -36.82 -3.39
C PRO A 49 -16.02 -36.34 -2.06
N GLU A 50 -17.23 -36.84 -1.76
CA GLU A 50 -18.07 -36.43 -0.62
C GLU A 50 -17.63 -37.06 0.72
N ASN A 51 -17.52 -36.24 1.78
CA ASN A 51 -17.37 -36.70 3.17
C ASN A 51 -18.63 -36.33 3.98
N SER A 52 -19.31 -37.34 4.50
CA SER A 52 -20.65 -37.25 5.11
C SER A 52 -20.68 -36.73 6.56
N ALA A 53 -19.52 -36.42 7.16
CA ALA A 53 -19.40 -36.13 8.60
C ALA A 53 -19.90 -34.75 9.06
N LEU A 54 -20.30 -33.86 8.16
CA LEU A 54 -20.54 -32.43 8.47
C LEU A 54 -21.98 -31.94 8.25
N LYS A 55 -22.93 -32.87 8.08
CA LYS A 55 -24.34 -32.52 7.81
C LYS A 55 -25.01 -31.91 9.06
N GLY A 56 -25.46 -30.66 8.96
CA GLY A 56 -26.39 -30.05 9.92
C GLY A 56 -25.80 -29.20 11.04
N LYS A 57 -24.54 -28.74 10.95
CA LYS A 57 -23.98 -27.74 11.89
C LYS A 57 -23.87 -26.38 11.20
N GLU A 58 -24.50 -25.37 11.76
CA GLU A 58 -24.44 -23.99 11.31
C GLU A 58 -23.18 -23.34 11.89
N ILE A 59 -22.31 -22.83 11.03
CA ILE A 59 -21.13 -22.04 11.43
C ILE A 59 -21.12 -20.79 10.56
N ASP A 60 -20.96 -19.66 11.22
CA ASP A 60 -20.90 -18.33 10.62
C ASP A 60 -19.53 -18.15 9.93
N ILE A 61 -19.49 -18.09 8.59
CA ILE A 61 -18.23 -17.99 7.84
C ILE A 61 -18.31 -16.87 6.79
N ASN A 62 -17.47 -15.86 6.97
CA ASN A 62 -17.18 -14.79 6.02
C ASN A 62 -16.16 -15.27 4.96
N ALA A 63 -16.47 -15.11 3.67
CA ALA A 63 -15.60 -15.52 2.56
C ALA A 63 -14.23 -14.80 2.52
N TYR A 64 -14.10 -13.63 3.17
CA TYR A 64 -12.83 -12.91 3.32
C TYR A 64 -11.92 -13.50 4.42
N ASN A 65 -12.44 -14.37 5.29
CA ASN A 65 -11.67 -15.12 6.28
C ASN A 65 -11.14 -16.46 5.74
N ILE A 66 -11.43 -16.82 4.49
CA ILE A 66 -10.98 -18.08 3.88
C ILE A 66 -9.46 -18.06 3.75
N GLY A 67 -8.80 -18.89 4.55
CA GLY A 67 -7.34 -18.93 4.63
C GLY A 67 -6.71 -17.84 5.50
N GLY A 68 -7.50 -16.90 6.03
CA GLY A 68 -7.00 -15.87 6.96
C GLY A 68 -6.33 -16.51 8.17
N ASP A 69 -7.00 -17.46 8.81
CA ASP A 69 -6.44 -18.19 9.94
C ASP A 69 -5.15 -18.97 9.62
N TYR A 70 -5.09 -19.59 8.44
CA TYR A 70 -3.89 -20.30 7.98
C TYR A 70 -2.73 -19.33 7.70
N LYS A 71 -3.02 -18.20 7.03
CA LYS A 71 -2.06 -17.13 6.80
C LYS A 71 -1.48 -16.62 8.12
N GLU A 72 -2.34 -16.34 9.10
CA GLU A 72 -1.88 -15.86 10.41
C GLU A 72 -0.99 -16.90 11.11
N ALA A 73 -1.31 -18.20 11.02
CA ALA A 73 -0.43 -19.26 11.54
C ALA A 73 0.96 -19.24 10.89
N VAL A 74 1.02 -19.13 9.56
CA VAL A 74 2.27 -19.07 8.78
C VAL A 74 3.09 -17.83 9.15
N LEU A 75 2.45 -16.66 9.24
CA LEU A 75 3.12 -15.40 9.62
C LEU A 75 3.59 -15.42 11.07
N ALA A 76 2.78 -15.97 11.99
CA ALA A 76 3.17 -16.11 13.39
C ALA A 76 4.38 -17.02 13.55
N ALA A 77 4.43 -18.15 12.83
CA ALA A 77 5.59 -19.03 12.80
C ALA A 77 6.83 -18.32 12.25
N HIS A 78 6.69 -17.58 11.14
CA HIS A 78 7.77 -16.81 10.54
C HIS A 78 8.35 -15.76 11.50
N TYR A 79 7.50 -14.95 12.14
CA TYR A 79 7.96 -13.95 13.09
C TYR A 79 8.53 -14.56 14.38
N ALA A 80 7.98 -15.68 14.86
CA ALA A 80 8.49 -16.35 16.04
C ALA A 80 9.86 -16.99 15.78
N LEU A 81 10.10 -17.49 14.56
CA LEU A 81 11.40 -17.96 14.09
C LEU A 81 12.45 -16.83 14.06
N ALA A 82 12.10 -15.67 13.49
CA ALA A 82 12.96 -14.48 13.52
C ALA A 82 13.29 -14.05 14.96
N ARG A 83 12.30 -14.06 15.86
CA ARG A 83 12.49 -13.75 17.29
C ARG A 83 13.29 -14.82 18.04
N ALA A 84 13.20 -16.07 17.62
CA ALA A 84 14.00 -17.17 18.16
C ALA A 84 15.46 -17.17 17.67
N GLY A 85 15.82 -16.25 16.76
CA GLY A 85 17.15 -16.16 16.14
C GLY A 85 17.34 -17.05 14.92
N TYR A 86 16.27 -17.60 14.35
CA TYR A 86 16.26 -18.46 13.17
C TYR A 86 15.44 -17.82 12.03
N PRO A 87 15.82 -16.64 11.53
CA PRO A 87 15.10 -16.01 10.41
C PRO A 87 14.91 -17.01 9.28
N ALA A 88 13.71 -16.98 8.71
CA ALA A 88 13.25 -17.99 7.78
C ALA A 88 12.71 -17.30 6.53
N GLN A 89 12.87 -17.92 5.37
CA GLN A 89 12.15 -17.50 4.17
C GLN A 89 10.76 -18.16 4.11
N ILE A 90 9.79 -17.49 3.50
CA ILE A 90 8.52 -18.14 3.14
C ILE A 90 8.69 -18.76 1.76
N ILE A 91 8.45 -20.06 1.63
CA ILE A 91 8.47 -20.75 0.34
C ILE A 91 7.08 -21.28 0.01
N HIS A 92 6.69 -21.18 -1.25
CA HIS A 92 5.40 -21.65 -1.71
C HIS A 92 5.47 -23.14 -2.10
N GLU A 93 4.47 -23.96 -1.75
CA GLU A 93 4.42 -25.40 -2.06
C GLU A 93 4.75 -25.74 -3.53
N ARG A 94 4.23 -24.94 -4.47
CA ARG A 94 4.50 -25.11 -5.90
C ARG A 94 5.96 -24.94 -6.31
N THR A 95 6.82 -24.39 -5.46
CA THR A 95 8.25 -24.20 -5.75
C THR A 95 9.11 -25.38 -5.32
N LEU A 96 8.57 -26.31 -4.51
CA LEU A 96 9.31 -27.49 -4.04
C LEU A 96 9.85 -28.35 -5.20
N PRO A 97 9.08 -28.63 -6.28
CA PRO A 97 9.59 -29.39 -7.42
C PRO A 97 10.73 -28.70 -8.18
N TYR A 98 10.86 -27.37 -8.03
CA TYR A 98 11.87 -26.57 -8.71
C TYR A 98 13.13 -26.33 -7.85
N GLY A 99 13.29 -27.11 -6.77
CA GLY A 99 14.52 -27.13 -5.97
C GLY A 99 14.56 -26.07 -4.86
N ALA A 100 13.41 -25.54 -4.43
CA ALA A 100 13.33 -24.59 -3.31
C ALA A 100 13.96 -25.10 -2.01
N LEU A 101 14.04 -26.42 -1.82
CA LEU A 101 14.60 -27.05 -0.62
C LEU A 101 16.12 -27.24 -0.65
N LYS A 102 16.80 -26.96 -1.77
CA LYS A 102 18.21 -27.37 -1.99
C LYS A 102 19.20 -26.84 -0.93
N ASN A 103 18.96 -25.64 -0.41
CA ASN A 103 19.86 -24.97 0.54
C ASN A 103 19.30 -24.94 1.97
N LEU A 104 18.12 -25.54 2.18
CA LEU A 104 17.46 -25.57 3.48
C LEU A 104 17.96 -26.74 4.30
N LYS A 105 17.98 -26.56 5.62
CA LYS A 105 18.20 -27.63 6.61
C LYS A 105 16.94 -27.89 7.42
N THR A 106 16.10 -26.88 7.60
CA THR A 106 14.80 -27.01 8.27
C THR A 106 13.66 -26.43 7.44
N LEU A 107 12.58 -27.19 7.32
CA LEU A 107 11.29 -26.73 6.80
C LEU A 107 10.27 -26.73 7.93
N VAL A 108 9.65 -25.59 8.19
CA VAL A 108 8.58 -25.44 9.18
C VAL A 108 7.24 -25.49 8.45
N ILE A 109 6.37 -26.41 8.84
CA ILE A 109 5.02 -26.58 8.29
C ILE A 109 4.04 -26.42 9.45
N VAL A 110 3.17 -25.41 9.38
CA VAL A 110 2.23 -25.10 10.46
C VAL A 110 0.79 -25.20 9.99
N GLY A 111 -0.10 -25.69 10.84
CA GLY A 111 -1.53 -25.79 10.57
C GLY A 111 -1.93 -26.65 9.36
N GLN A 112 -1.07 -27.56 8.88
CA GLN A 112 -1.37 -28.43 7.73
C GLN A 112 -2.33 -29.55 8.16
N THR A 113 -3.52 -29.58 7.55
CA THR A 113 -4.59 -30.52 7.90
C THR A 113 -4.99 -31.45 6.77
N PHE A 114 -4.69 -31.09 5.52
CA PHE A 114 -4.96 -31.91 4.35
C PHE A 114 -3.66 -32.53 3.83
N ASP A 115 -3.69 -33.80 3.43
CA ASP A 115 -2.51 -34.46 2.85
C ASP A 115 -2.02 -33.70 1.61
N LEU A 116 -0.69 -33.65 1.44
CA LEU A 116 -0.08 -32.99 0.30
C LEU A 116 -0.16 -33.92 -0.93
N PRO A 117 -0.15 -33.38 -2.16
CA PRO A 117 -0.11 -34.23 -3.35
C PRO A 117 1.13 -35.14 -3.36
N ASP A 118 1.02 -36.37 -3.83
CA ASP A 118 2.11 -37.37 -3.87
C ASP A 118 3.42 -36.81 -4.44
N ALA A 119 3.33 -35.98 -5.49
CA ALA A 119 4.49 -35.32 -6.10
C ALA A 119 5.22 -34.40 -5.11
N ILE A 120 4.49 -33.67 -4.27
CA ILE A 120 5.05 -32.81 -3.23
C ILE A 120 5.63 -33.64 -2.09
N GLU A 121 4.95 -34.71 -1.68
CA GLU A 121 5.44 -35.64 -0.67
C GLU A 121 6.77 -36.29 -1.08
N GLU A 122 6.93 -36.66 -2.37
CA GLU A 122 8.18 -37.19 -2.91
C GLU A 122 9.34 -36.18 -2.75
N HIS A 123 9.09 -34.89 -2.94
CA HIS A 123 10.09 -33.83 -2.74
C HIS A 123 10.42 -33.62 -1.26
N LEU A 124 9.43 -33.67 -0.37
CA LEU A 124 9.66 -33.62 1.08
C LEU A 124 10.46 -34.84 1.57
N LYS A 125 10.15 -36.03 1.05
CA LYS A 125 10.92 -37.25 1.32
C LYS A 125 12.38 -37.10 0.88
N LYS A 126 12.64 -36.63 -0.34
CA LYS A 126 14.00 -36.36 -0.82
C LYS A 126 14.75 -35.37 0.07
N PHE A 127 14.06 -34.35 0.59
CA PHE A 127 14.63 -33.40 1.53
C PHE A 127 15.00 -34.05 2.87
N ILE A 128 14.14 -34.89 3.44
CA ILE A 128 14.41 -35.65 4.67
C ILE A 128 15.57 -36.65 4.46
N ASP A 129 15.55 -37.39 3.35
CA ASP A 129 16.58 -38.37 2.99
C ASP A 129 17.95 -37.68 2.80
N ALA A 130 17.97 -36.42 2.37
CA ALA A 130 19.16 -35.57 2.29
C ALA A 130 19.60 -34.97 3.65
N GLY A 131 18.94 -35.31 4.75
CA GLY A 131 19.25 -34.85 6.11
C GLY A 131 18.45 -33.63 6.56
N GLY A 132 17.53 -33.12 5.75
CA GLY A 132 16.60 -32.06 6.11
C GLY A 132 15.66 -32.47 7.25
N ARG A 133 15.20 -31.49 8.04
CA ARG A 133 14.25 -31.72 9.13
C ARG A 133 12.96 -30.95 8.91
N ILE A 134 11.83 -31.60 9.21
CA ILE A 134 10.52 -30.95 9.24
C ILE A 134 10.18 -30.62 10.68
N VAL A 135 9.79 -29.37 10.93
CA VAL A 135 9.22 -28.92 12.21
C VAL A 135 7.75 -28.62 11.99
N VAL A 136 6.90 -29.09 12.89
CA VAL A 136 5.45 -28.85 12.84
C VAL A 136 4.93 -28.27 14.13
N ASP A 137 3.85 -27.49 14.06
CA ASP A 137 3.08 -27.09 15.24
C ASP A 137 2.10 -28.21 15.66
N LYS A 138 1.50 -28.09 16.85
CA LYS A 138 0.44 -29.01 17.33
C LYS A 138 -0.81 -28.98 16.46
N GLY A 139 -1.06 -27.87 15.78
CA GLY A 139 -2.18 -27.74 14.86
C GLY A 139 -2.05 -28.64 13.64
N THR A 140 -0.85 -29.02 13.23
CA THR A 140 -0.65 -29.89 12.05
C THR A 140 -1.11 -31.32 12.32
N THR A 141 -2.05 -31.82 11.51
CA THR A 141 -2.61 -33.19 11.65
C THR A 141 -2.05 -34.17 10.62
N VAL A 142 -1.48 -33.66 9.52
CA VAL A 142 -0.75 -34.48 8.54
C VAL A 142 0.52 -35.02 9.19
N LYS A 143 0.78 -36.32 8.97
CA LYS A 143 1.96 -36.97 9.53
C LYS A 143 3.13 -36.84 8.56
N PHE A 144 4.23 -36.32 9.06
CA PHE A 144 5.50 -36.23 8.33
C PHE A 144 6.55 -37.10 9.02
N ASP A 145 7.30 -37.87 8.23
CA ASP A 145 8.32 -38.78 8.75
C ASP A 145 9.37 -38.03 9.58
N ASN A 146 9.61 -38.51 10.81
CA ASN A 146 10.58 -37.95 11.76
C ASN A 146 10.40 -36.44 12.04
N ALA A 147 9.18 -35.90 11.89
CA ALA A 147 8.93 -34.49 12.18
C ALA A 147 9.11 -34.17 13.68
N ILE A 148 9.67 -33.00 13.93
CA ILE A 148 9.84 -32.44 15.26
C ILE A 148 8.62 -31.58 15.57
N VAL A 149 7.86 -31.94 16.60
CA VAL A 149 6.72 -31.15 17.05
C VAL A 149 7.20 -30.00 17.94
N ALA A 150 6.94 -28.77 17.54
CA ALA A 150 7.03 -27.59 18.39
C ALA A 150 5.81 -27.58 19.33
N ASP A 151 6.05 -27.37 20.63
CA ASP A 151 5.03 -27.44 21.68
C ASP A 151 4.11 -26.21 21.70
N ILE A 152 3.53 -25.85 20.55
CA ILE A 152 2.69 -24.69 20.33
C ILE A 152 1.58 -25.04 19.32
N ASP A 153 0.38 -24.52 19.51
CA ASP A 153 -0.70 -24.60 18.52
C ASP A 153 -0.90 -23.20 17.91
N LEU A 154 -0.69 -23.08 16.60
CA LEU A 154 -0.81 -21.82 15.88
C LEU A 154 -2.14 -21.69 15.11
N LYS A 155 -3.09 -22.60 15.32
CA LYS A 155 -4.43 -22.50 14.73
C LYS A 155 -5.31 -21.46 15.45
N GLY A 156 -6.31 -20.98 14.74
CA GLY A 156 -7.40 -20.17 15.30
C GLY A 156 -7.05 -18.70 15.57
N LEU A 157 -5.84 -18.23 15.25
CA LEU A 157 -5.37 -16.88 15.56
C LEU A 157 -6.22 -15.76 14.93
N SER A 158 -7.04 -16.06 13.91
CA SER A 158 -7.93 -15.07 13.29
C SER A 158 -8.98 -14.47 14.25
N TYR A 159 -9.31 -15.12 15.39
CA TYR A 159 -10.28 -14.58 16.35
C TYR A 159 -9.89 -13.19 16.87
N ARG A 160 -8.60 -12.85 16.85
CA ARG A 160 -8.07 -11.58 17.36
C ARG A 160 -8.51 -10.40 16.49
N TRP A 161 -8.53 -10.61 15.18
CA TRP A 161 -9.08 -9.66 14.22
C TRP A 161 -10.59 -9.49 14.40
N ASN A 162 -11.32 -10.55 14.77
CA ASN A 162 -12.74 -10.45 15.04
C ASN A 162 -13.07 -9.48 16.19
N VAL A 163 -12.22 -9.37 17.22
CA VAL A 163 -12.41 -8.39 18.30
C VAL A 163 -12.28 -6.95 17.77
N LEU A 164 -11.39 -6.72 16.80
CA LEU A 164 -11.21 -5.43 16.14
C LEU A 164 -12.37 -5.05 15.22
N PHE A 165 -13.00 -6.05 14.59
CA PHE A 165 -14.02 -5.83 13.58
C PHE A 165 -15.46 -5.99 14.07
N LEU A 166 -15.71 -6.73 15.17
CA LEU A 166 -17.06 -7.18 15.55
C LEU A 166 -17.56 -6.63 16.90
N GLN A 167 -16.75 -5.92 17.68
CA GLN A 167 -17.20 -5.39 18.97
C GLN A 167 -17.27 -3.86 18.93
N ASP A 168 -18.48 -3.31 19.12
CA ASP A 168 -18.68 -1.89 19.43
C ASP A 168 -17.80 -1.54 20.65
N ALA A 169 -17.18 -0.36 20.67
CA ALA A 169 -16.38 0.09 21.82
C ALA A 169 -17.17 0.04 23.15
N LYS A 170 -18.52 0.03 23.08
CA LYS A 170 -19.44 -0.15 24.20
C LYS A 170 -19.52 -1.58 24.76
N SER A 171 -19.03 -2.59 24.04
CA SER A 171 -18.97 -3.98 24.50
C SER A 171 -17.84 -4.23 25.52
N PHE A 172 -16.92 -3.26 25.67
CA PHE A 172 -15.85 -3.29 26.65
C PHE A 172 -16.23 -2.45 27.88
N LYS A 173 -15.68 -2.80 29.04
CA LYS A 173 -15.97 -2.09 30.31
C LYS A 173 -15.43 -0.66 30.29
N SER A 174 -14.38 -0.41 29.51
CA SER A 174 -13.76 0.90 29.41
C SER A 174 -13.07 1.13 28.06
N PRO A 175 -12.88 2.39 27.63
CA PRO A 175 -12.04 2.73 26.48
C PRO A 175 -10.63 2.12 26.54
N ARG A 176 -10.06 2.03 27.74
CA ARG A 176 -8.75 1.40 27.97
C ARG A 176 -8.77 -0.07 27.56
N GLU A 177 -9.75 -0.83 28.04
CA GLU A 177 -9.93 -2.25 27.68
C GLU A 177 -10.17 -2.42 26.18
N ALA A 178 -11.04 -1.61 25.57
CA ALA A 178 -11.31 -1.66 24.14
C ALA A 178 -10.03 -1.45 23.30
N SER A 179 -9.22 -0.46 23.68
CA SER A 179 -7.99 -0.12 22.96
C SER A 179 -6.88 -1.16 23.10
N LEU A 180 -6.87 -1.98 24.17
CA LEU A 180 -5.89 -3.04 24.38
C LEU A 180 -5.84 -4.00 23.19
N PHE A 181 -7.00 -4.43 22.70
CA PHE A 181 -7.12 -5.36 21.58
C PHE A 181 -6.63 -4.76 20.24
N GLN A 182 -6.46 -3.43 20.19
CA GLN A 182 -5.91 -2.68 19.06
C GLN A 182 -4.40 -2.46 19.15
N THR A 183 -3.78 -2.83 20.27
CA THR A 183 -2.33 -2.67 20.46
C THR A 183 -1.56 -3.79 19.78
N ASN A 184 -0.36 -3.47 19.28
CA ASN A 184 0.58 -4.47 18.84
C ASN A 184 0.98 -5.43 19.96
N HIS A 185 1.05 -4.95 21.21
CA HIS A 185 1.24 -5.79 22.37
C HIS A 185 0.24 -6.95 22.37
N PHE A 186 -1.06 -6.70 22.22
CA PHE A 186 -2.03 -7.79 22.13
C PHE A 186 -1.85 -8.63 20.86
N MET A 187 -1.68 -8.00 19.69
CA MET A 187 -1.63 -8.72 18.41
C MET A 187 -0.42 -9.68 18.29
N ASP A 188 0.74 -9.29 18.83
CA ASP A 188 1.99 -10.07 18.76
C ASP A 188 2.12 -11.14 19.85
N GLU A 189 1.23 -11.19 20.83
CA GLU A 189 1.27 -12.15 21.94
C GLU A 189 1.43 -13.63 21.50
N PRO A 190 0.76 -14.15 20.44
CA PRO A 190 0.93 -15.54 20.01
C PRO A 190 2.34 -15.78 19.49
N VAL A 191 2.89 -14.79 18.80
CA VAL A 191 4.25 -14.85 18.27
C VAL A 191 5.23 -14.96 19.42
N ARG A 192 5.10 -14.13 20.45
CA ARG A 192 5.95 -14.17 21.66
C ARG A 192 5.84 -15.50 22.40
N ASN A 193 4.62 -15.99 22.59
CA ASN A 193 4.36 -17.29 23.22
C ASN A 193 4.93 -18.46 22.40
N ALA A 194 5.02 -18.33 21.07
CA ALA A 194 5.57 -19.33 20.19
C ALA A 194 7.11 -19.37 20.16
N VAL A 195 7.80 -18.28 20.53
CA VAL A 195 9.27 -18.19 20.48
C VAL A 195 9.94 -19.33 21.26
N GLY A 196 9.55 -19.55 22.52
CA GLY A 196 10.15 -20.58 23.37
C GLY A 196 10.02 -22.00 22.81
N PRO A 197 8.79 -22.47 22.51
CA PRO A 197 8.56 -23.77 21.89
C PRO A 197 9.26 -23.96 20.54
N ILE A 198 9.24 -22.94 19.67
CA ILE A 198 9.92 -22.98 18.37
C ILE A 198 11.43 -23.06 18.57
N LYS A 199 12.01 -22.24 19.46
CA LYS A 199 13.44 -22.27 19.76
C LYS A 199 13.88 -23.65 20.27
N ALA A 200 13.06 -24.30 21.11
CA ALA A 200 13.33 -25.66 21.59
C ALA A 200 13.24 -26.71 20.48
N ALA A 201 12.32 -26.57 19.52
CA ALA A 201 12.23 -27.44 18.35
C ALA A 201 13.41 -27.24 17.39
N MET A 202 13.77 -25.99 17.09
CA MET A 202 14.86 -25.65 16.17
C MET A 202 16.22 -26.16 16.64
N ARG A 203 16.48 -26.18 17.97
CA ARG A 203 17.69 -26.78 18.57
C ARG A 203 17.86 -28.28 18.30
N LYS A 204 16.81 -28.97 17.86
CA LYS A 204 16.85 -30.39 17.46
C LYS A 204 17.13 -30.56 15.95
N THR A 205 17.33 -29.47 15.22
CA THR A 205 17.61 -29.45 13.78
C THR A 205 19.07 -29.12 13.49
N ALA A 206 19.50 -29.22 12.23
CA ALA A 206 20.84 -28.82 11.80
C ALA A 206 20.97 -27.32 11.46
N SER A 207 19.85 -26.59 11.49
CA SER A 207 19.84 -25.14 11.28
C SER A 207 20.48 -24.43 12.47
N GLN A 208 21.19 -23.34 12.20
CA GLN A 208 21.90 -22.58 13.23
C GLN A 208 21.16 -21.28 13.52
N ALA A 209 20.99 -20.95 14.79
CA ALA A 209 20.55 -19.61 15.16
C ALA A 209 21.63 -18.61 14.72
N TRP A 210 21.21 -17.46 14.20
CA TRP A 210 22.09 -16.32 13.90
C TRP A 210 22.41 -15.49 15.13
N ALA A 211 21.52 -15.49 16.12
CA ALA A 211 21.80 -14.97 17.44
C ALA A 211 21.11 -15.83 18.51
N GLU A 212 21.82 -16.08 19.59
CA GLU A 212 21.23 -16.60 20.83
C GLU A 212 20.90 -15.42 21.72
N THR A 213 19.61 -15.22 22.00
CA THR A 213 19.11 -14.20 22.92
C THR A 213 18.21 -14.79 23.99
N ASP A 214 18.18 -14.15 25.17
CA ASP A 214 17.21 -14.37 26.24
C ASP A 214 15.85 -13.71 25.97
N SER A 215 15.75 -12.96 24.86
CA SER A 215 14.56 -12.21 24.48
C SER A 215 13.53 -13.02 23.70
N THR A 216 12.25 -12.66 23.90
CA THR A 216 11.13 -12.96 23.01
C THR A 216 10.69 -11.73 22.19
N GLU A 217 11.33 -10.58 22.43
CA GLU A 217 10.95 -9.26 21.93
C GLU A 217 11.76 -8.79 20.73
N LEU A 218 13.02 -9.24 20.63
CA LEU A 218 13.87 -8.88 19.51
C LEU A 218 13.49 -9.65 18.27
N VAL A 219 13.32 -8.95 17.15
CA VAL A 219 13.22 -9.56 15.82
C VAL A 219 14.60 -9.51 15.17
N ILE A 220 15.12 -10.68 14.77
CA ILE A 220 16.43 -10.81 14.13
C ILE A 220 16.25 -11.21 12.68
N GLU A 221 16.93 -10.53 11.78
CA GLU A 221 16.95 -10.82 10.34
C GLU A 221 18.38 -10.74 9.81
N HIS A 222 18.67 -11.42 8.70
CA HIS A 222 19.96 -11.30 8.04
C HIS A 222 19.87 -11.30 6.52
N GLN A 223 20.86 -10.68 5.89
CA GLN A 223 21.03 -10.68 4.45
C GLN A 223 22.49 -10.85 4.10
N ARG A 224 22.80 -11.85 3.27
CA ARG A 224 24.16 -12.04 2.77
C ARG A 224 24.36 -11.18 1.52
N GLY A 225 25.41 -10.38 1.52
CA GLY A 225 25.72 -9.46 0.42
C GLY A 225 27.19 -9.53 0.05
N GLY A 226 27.49 -10.05 -1.14
CA GLY A 226 28.87 -10.28 -1.57
C GLY A 226 29.59 -11.26 -0.63
N GLU A 227 30.70 -10.81 -0.06
CA GLU A 227 31.54 -11.53 0.90
C GLU A 227 31.10 -11.33 2.36
N GLY A 228 30.22 -10.37 2.64
CA GLY A 228 29.77 -10.02 3.99
C GLY A 228 28.32 -10.38 4.29
N THR A 229 27.90 -10.12 5.53
CA THR A 229 26.53 -10.29 6.00
C THR A 229 26.07 -9.04 6.71
N ILE A 230 24.83 -8.63 6.45
CA ILE A 230 24.12 -7.58 7.18
C ILE A 230 23.15 -8.27 8.12
N LEU A 231 23.23 -7.96 9.40
CA LEU A 231 22.29 -8.42 10.43
C LEU A 231 21.44 -7.24 10.87
N LEU A 232 20.18 -7.52 11.18
CA LEU A 232 19.23 -6.55 11.68
C LEU A 232 18.71 -7.08 13.02
N ALA A 233 18.70 -6.24 14.04
CA ALA A 233 18.01 -6.51 15.29
C ALA A 233 17.05 -5.36 15.57
N ILE A 234 15.76 -5.66 15.68
CA ILE A 234 14.70 -4.66 15.90
C ILE A 234 14.11 -4.89 17.28
N ASN A 235 13.98 -3.81 18.07
CA ASN A 235 13.30 -3.82 19.34
C ASN A 235 11.78 -3.84 19.16
N GLY A 236 11.18 -5.02 19.31
CA GLY A 236 9.72 -5.21 19.34
C GLY A 236 9.11 -5.19 20.75
N ASN A 237 9.87 -4.80 21.78
CA ASN A 237 9.38 -4.76 23.16
C ASN A 237 8.32 -3.67 23.31
N GLU A 238 7.15 -4.05 23.82
CA GLU A 238 6.08 -3.12 24.13
C GLU A 238 5.67 -3.22 25.60
N GLU A 239 5.62 -2.07 26.28
CA GLU A 239 5.13 -1.95 27.64
C GLU A 239 3.89 -1.06 27.66
N LEU A 240 2.77 -1.62 28.08
CA LEU A 240 1.52 -0.87 28.19
C LEU A 240 1.61 0.10 29.39
N PRO A 241 1.51 1.43 29.18
CA PRO A 241 1.60 2.38 30.26
C PRO A 241 0.42 2.26 31.24
N ALA A 242 0.62 2.65 32.50
CA ALA A 242 -0.50 2.80 33.42
C ALA A 242 -1.36 4.02 33.00
N ILE A 243 -2.52 3.77 32.39
CA ILE A 243 -3.49 4.79 32.00
C ILE A 243 -4.83 4.60 32.72
N ALA A 244 -5.58 5.69 32.90
CA ALA A 244 -6.93 5.66 33.47
C ALA A 244 -7.91 4.94 32.53
N ASP A 245 -9.01 4.41 33.10
CA ASP A 245 -10.00 3.63 32.34
C ASP A 245 -10.67 4.41 31.19
N ASP A 246 -10.81 5.73 31.33
CA ASP A 246 -11.37 6.62 30.31
C ASP A 246 -10.41 6.94 29.15
N LYS A 247 -9.13 6.53 29.25
CA LYS A 247 -8.09 6.75 28.23
C LYS A 247 -7.93 5.52 27.34
N LYS A 248 -7.30 5.71 26.18
CA LYS A 248 -6.97 4.64 25.23
C LYS A 248 -5.46 4.44 25.18
N TYR A 249 -5.04 3.18 25.03
CA TYR A 249 -3.68 2.85 24.64
C TYR A 249 -3.41 3.37 23.22
N PRO A 250 -2.22 3.93 22.96
CA PRO A 250 -1.68 4.01 21.61
C PRO A 250 -1.61 2.63 20.96
N ILE A 251 -1.68 2.56 19.63
CA ILE A 251 -1.54 1.28 18.89
C ILE A 251 -0.13 0.68 19.13
N TYR A 252 0.89 1.53 19.12
CA TYR A 252 2.28 1.16 19.33
C TYR A 252 2.74 1.65 20.71
N ASN A 253 3.26 0.73 21.53
CA ASN A 253 3.70 1.03 22.90
C ASN A 253 5.16 0.62 23.11
N TYR A 254 6.00 0.88 22.11
CA TYR A 254 7.41 0.52 22.17
C TYR A 254 8.10 1.12 23.40
N ALA A 255 8.90 0.31 24.07
CA ALA A 255 9.63 0.69 25.28
C ALA A 255 11.11 0.37 25.13
N PRO A 256 12.00 1.06 25.89
CA PRO A 256 13.40 0.72 25.93
C PRO A 256 13.59 -0.76 26.35
N TYR A 257 14.63 -1.40 25.85
CA TYR A 257 14.84 -2.82 26.11
C TYR A 257 16.33 -3.16 26.15
N SER A 258 16.75 -4.12 26.99
CA SER A 258 18.17 -4.45 27.19
C SER A 258 18.44 -5.96 27.24
N PRO A 259 18.21 -6.68 26.14
CA PRO A 259 18.41 -8.12 26.08
C PRO A 259 19.89 -8.49 26.00
N THR A 260 20.19 -9.74 26.38
CA THR A 260 21.48 -10.36 26.14
C THR A 260 21.48 -10.99 24.76
N ILE A 261 22.49 -10.68 23.94
CA ILE A 261 22.64 -11.23 22.59
C ILE A 261 24.03 -11.84 22.46
N SER A 262 24.10 -13.06 21.92
CA SER A 262 25.33 -13.70 21.47
C SER A 262 25.20 -14.02 20.00
N TRP A 263 25.99 -13.38 19.13
CA TRP A 263 25.90 -13.62 17.70
C TRP A 263 26.59 -14.92 17.31
N ARG A 264 26.00 -15.62 16.36
CA ARG A 264 26.48 -16.86 15.77
C ARG A 264 26.70 -16.61 14.29
N LEU A 265 27.73 -15.84 13.99
CA LEU A 265 28.11 -15.58 12.61
C LEU A 265 28.57 -16.89 11.99
N PRO A 266 28.03 -17.27 10.80
CA PRO A 266 28.55 -18.44 10.09
C PRO A 266 30.02 -18.22 9.80
N LEU A 267 30.77 -19.32 9.75
CA LEU A 267 32.13 -19.30 9.22
C LEU A 267 32.08 -18.68 7.83
N ILE A 268 32.83 -17.59 7.65
CA ILE A 268 32.99 -16.96 6.35
C ILE A 268 33.54 -18.02 5.38
N PRO A 269 32.99 -18.12 4.16
CA PRO A 269 33.32 -19.21 3.23
C PRO A 269 34.83 -19.46 3.08
N GLU A 270 35.19 -20.74 2.98
CA GLU A 270 36.56 -21.20 2.69
C GLU A 270 37.13 -20.46 1.48
N GLY A 271 38.13 -19.61 1.72
CA GLY A 271 38.74 -18.72 0.72
C GLY A 271 39.12 -17.35 1.30
N ALA A 272 38.38 -16.86 2.30
CA ALA A 272 38.90 -15.91 3.27
C ALA A 272 39.85 -16.70 4.19
N GLY A 273 41.12 -16.30 4.33
CA GLY A 273 42.12 -17.06 5.09
C GLY A 273 41.56 -17.61 6.41
N THR A 274 41.77 -18.90 6.66
CA THR A 274 41.05 -19.76 7.63
C THR A 274 41.17 -19.35 9.12
N ASN A 275 41.67 -18.15 9.42
CA ASN A 275 41.91 -17.65 10.77
C ASN A 275 41.41 -16.21 11.03
N SER A 276 40.73 -15.54 10.09
CA SER A 276 40.24 -14.16 10.34
C SER A 276 38.84 -14.17 10.94
N THR A 277 38.74 -13.86 12.23
CA THR A 277 37.48 -13.49 12.89
C THR A 277 36.83 -12.33 12.11
N PRO A 278 35.53 -12.40 11.76
CA PRO A 278 34.84 -11.29 11.11
C PRO A 278 34.96 -10.00 11.91
N ILE A 279 35.09 -8.88 11.22
CA ILE A 279 35.01 -7.55 11.81
C ILE A 279 33.58 -7.06 11.63
N VAL A 280 33.02 -6.51 12.70
CA VAL A 280 31.64 -6.09 12.67
C VAL A 280 31.48 -4.68 13.18
N TYR A 281 30.70 -3.92 12.43
CA TYR A 281 30.31 -2.56 12.77
C TYR A 281 28.83 -2.57 13.14
N SER A 282 28.48 -2.10 14.34
CA SER A 282 27.10 -1.70 14.61
C SER A 282 26.85 -0.32 14.03
N LEU A 283 25.61 -0.10 13.62
CA LEU A 283 25.05 1.18 13.24
C LEU A 283 23.78 1.37 14.08
N GLU A 284 23.79 2.44 14.88
CA GLU A 284 22.86 2.63 16.01
C GLU A 284 22.28 4.05 16.00
N GLY A 285 21.24 4.25 16.80
CA GLY A 285 20.54 5.52 16.93
C GLY A 285 19.42 5.71 15.89
N PRO A 286 18.44 6.58 16.19
CA PRO A 286 17.26 6.78 15.34
C PRO A 286 17.58 7.33 13.94
N GLN A 287 18.77 7.92 13.76
CA GLN A 287 19.25 8.44 12.48
C GLN A 287 20.39 7.62 11.88
N PHE A 288 20.79 6.50 12.50
CA PHE A 288 21.93 5.68 12.08
C PHE A 288 23.23 6.49 11.94
N ASP A 289 23.44 7.43 12.87
CA ASP A 289 24.54 8.38 12.90
C ASP A 289 25.61 8.01 13.94
N GLN A 290 25.53 6.80 14.51
CA GLN A 290 26.52 6.25 15.43
C GLN A 290 26.99 4.90 14.93
N SER A 291 28.31 4.71 14.82
CA SER A 291 28.88 3.41 14.46
C SER A 291 29.97 2.98 15.44
N THR A 292 29.93 1.72 15.84
CA THR A 292 30.91 1.12 16.75
C THR A 292 31.48 -0.15 16.14
N GLU A 293 32.80 -0.29 16.12
CA GLU A 293 33.45 -1.57 15.82
C GLU A 293 33.34 -2.48 17.05
N LEU A 294 32.68 -3.63 16.91
CA LEU A 294 32.39 -4.53 18.02
C LEU A 294 33.49 -5.56 18.20
N ALA A 295 34.04 -5.65 19.42
CA ALA A 295 34.98 -6.69 19.80
C ALA A 295 34.23 -7.95 20.27
N ASN A 296 34.65 -9.14 19.80
CA ASN A 296 34.18 -10.45 20.27
C ASN A 296 32.65 -10.63 20.31
N LEU A 297 32.01 -10.63 19.15
CA LEU A 297 30.56 -10.79 19.00
C LEU A 297 29.97 -12.12 19.45
N THR A 298 30.80 -13.14 19.56
CA THR A 298 30.36 -14.45 20.03
C THR A 298 30.17 -14.50 21.53
N ALA A 299 30.73 -13.52 22.26
CA ALA A 299 30.49 -13.37 23.69
C ALA A 299 29.10 -12.75 23.93
N PRO A 300 28.33 -13.27 24.91
CA PRO A 300 27.08 -12.65 25.31
C PRO A 300 27.28 -11.19 25.71
N THR A 301 26.52 -10.29 25.08
CA THR A 301 26.59 -8.85 25.35
C THR A 301 25.19 -8.31 25.60
N THR A 302 25.02 -7.56 26.69
CA THR A 302 23.79 -6.80 26.95
C THR A 302 23.75 -5.61 26.01
N THR A 303 22.78 -5.61 25.10
CA THR A 303 22.62 -4.54 24.10
C THR A 303 21.43 -3.69 24.48
N LYS A 304 21.60 -2.37 24.58
CA LYS A 304 20.51 -1.44 24.88
C LYS A 304 19.81 -1.01 23.60
N PHE A 305 18.48 -0.98 23.60
CA PHE A 305 17.67 -0.46 22.51
C PHE A 305 16.72 0.62 23.03
N GLU A 306 16.61 1.71 22.28
CA GLU A 306 15.54 2.70 22.45
C GLU A 306 14.19 2.16 21.93
N PRO A 307 13.05 2.79 22.26
CA PRO A 307 11.73 2.41 21.77
C PRO A 307 11.68 2.25 20.25
N GLY A 308 11.40 1.04 19.77
CA GLY A 308 11.30 0.73 18.33
C GLY A 308 12.61 0.85 17.57
N GLU A 309 13.75 0.98 18.26
CA GLU A 309 15.06 1.10 17.62
C GLU A 309 15.41 -0.17 16.84
N MET A 310 15.94 0.04 15.64
CA MET A 310 16.63 -0.99 14.87
C MET A 310 18.12 -0.73 14.95
N LYS A 311 18.89 -1.79 15.22
CA LYS A 311 20.35 -1.78 15.07
C LYS A 311 20.74 -2.63 13.87
N VAL A 312 21.65 -2.11 13.07
CA VAL A 312 22.18 -2.81 11.89
C VAL A 312 23.62 -3.20 12.16
N TYR A 313 23.98 -4.45 11.91
CA TYR A 313 25.35 -4.94 12.08
C TYR A 313 25.92 -5.36 10.73
N PHE A 314 27.04 -4.75 10.34
CA PHE A 314 27.76 -5.07 9.12
C PHE A 314 28.90 -6.03 9.45
N ALA A 315 28.67 -7.32 9.23
CA ALA A 315 29.68 -8.35 9.42
C ALA A 315 30.51 -8.55 8.15
N ALA A 316 31.70 -7.95 8.15
CA ALA A 316 32.65 -8.03 7.05
C ALA A 316 33.74 -9.08 7.34
N PRO A 317 34.25 -9.79 6.32
CA PRO A 317 35.34 -10.74 6.51
C PRO A 317 36.68 -10.09 6.88
N ARG A 318 36.80 -8.77 6.69
CA ARG A 318 37.99 -7.97 6.97
C ARG A 318 37.64 -6.50 6.99
N LYS A 319 38.54 -5.69 7.54
CA LYS A 319 38.40 -4.23 7.58
C LYS A 319 38.47 -3.67 6.16
N PRO A 320 37.54 -2.80 5.72
CA PRO A 320 37.71 -2.09 4.46
C PRO A 320 38.95 -1.18 4.53
N GLU A 321 39.76 -1.16 3.47
CA GLU A 321 40.96 -0.32 3.42
C GLU A 321 40.65 1.15 3.03
N GLY A 322 39.41 1.45 2.66
CA GLY A 322 38.97 2.76 2.21
C GLY A 322 37.97 2.68 1.06
N ILE A 323 37.59 3.84 0.55
CA ILE A 323 36.74 4.00 -0.63
C ILE A 323 37.60 4.62 -1.74
N ALA A 324 37.49 4.10 -2.95
CA ALA A 324 37.97 4.78 -4.16
C ALA A 324 36.77 5.50 -4.80
N VAL A 325 36.96 6.74 -5.24
CA VAL A 325 35.93 7.51 -5.97
C VAL A 325 36.55 8.15 -7.20
N ALA A 326 35.82 8.09 -8.31
CA ALA A 326 36.09 8.81 -9.54
C ALA A 326 34.83 9.55 -9.98
N ALA A 327 34.99 10.68 -10.64
CA ALA A 327 33.87 11.44 -11.19
C ALA A 327 34.28 12.11 -12.50
N THR A 328 33.34 12.17 -13.44
CA THR A 328 33.53 12.86 -14.73
C THR A 328 32.27 13.63 -15.07
N ILE A 329 32.41 14.75 -15.77
CA ILE A 329 31.27 15.52 -16.26
C ILE A 329 31.30 15.53 -17.79
N HIS A 330 30.21 15.08 -18.40
CA HIS A 330 30.05 15.07 -19.85
C HIS A 330 28.63 15.52 -20.20
N ASN A 331 28.50 16.46 -21.13
CA ASN A 331 27.21 17.01 -21.59
C ASN A 331 26.27 17.45 -20.45
N GLY A 332 26.82 18.10 -19.42
CA GLY A 332 26.03 18.54 -18.26
C GLY A 332 25.53 17.40 -17.38
N VAL A 333 26.12 16.21 -17.45
CA VAL A 333 25.82 15.08 -16.55
C VAL A 333 27.08 14.72 -15.78
N LEU A 334 26.99 14.73 -14.46
CA LEU A 334 28.02 14.26 -13.54
C LEU A 334 27.87 12.75 -13.34
N SER A 335 28.81 11.97 -13.85
CA SER A 335 28.91 10.53 -13.60
C SER A 335 29.86 10.26 -12.44
N ILE A 336 29.39 9.52 -11.43
CA ILE A 336 30.14 9.18 -10.22
C ILE A 336 30.33 7.67 -10.19
N GLU A 337 31.55 7.23 -9.94
CA GLU A 337 31.90 5.83 -9.70
C GLU A 337 32.63 5.70 -8.37
N ALA A 338 32.30 4.66 -7.60
CA ALA A 338 33.03 4.36 -6.38
C ALA A 338 33.16 2.86 -6.14
N ALA A 339 34.18 2.48 -5.37
CA ALA A 339 34.42 1.11 -4.98
C ALA A 339 35.02 1.01 -3.57
N LEU A 340 34.55 0.04 -2.78
CA LEU A 340 35.21 -0.38 -1.55
C LEU A 340 36.53 -1.07 -1.88
N LYS A 341 37.62 -0.63 -1.23
CA LYS A 341 38.93 -1.24 -1.42
C LYS A 341 39.01 -2.58 -0.70
N ARG A 342 39.33 -3.63 -1.46
CA ARG A 342 39.49 -5.02 -1.02
C ARG A 342 38.29 -5.57 -0.25
N LEU A 343 37.06 -5.12 -0.51
CA LEU A 343 35.88 -5.66 0.13
C LEU A 343 34.69 -5.62 -0.85
N SER A 344 34.07 -6.77 -1.07
CA SER A 344 32.89 -6.88 -1.94
C SER A 344 31.66 -7.10 -1.07
N MET A 345 30.94 -6.04 -0.72
CA MET A 345 29.65 -6.16 -0.03
C MET A 345 28.86 -4.85 -0.15
N PRO A 346 27.53 -4.88 0.05
CA PRO A 346 26.75 -3.65 0.19
C PRO A 346 27.25 -2.85 1.38
N TRP A 347 27.37 -1.54 1.19
CA TRP A 347 27.96 -0.64 2.18
C TRP A 347 27.33 0.73 2.09
N PRO A 348 26.72 1.25 3.17
CA PRO A 348 26.05 2.53 3.14
C PRO A 348 27.06 3.66 2.96
N ILE A 349 26.71 4.63 2.12
CA ILE A 349 27.50 5.81 1.82
C ILE A 349 26.59 7.03 1.72
N VAL A 350 27.14 8.19 2.05
CA VAL A 350 26.56 9.50 1.74
C VAL A 350 27.41 10.10 0.62
N VAL A 351 26.75 10.46 -0.48
CA VAL A 351 27.36 11.15 -1.63
C VAL A 351 26.98 12.62 -1.54
N SER A 352 27.96 13.50 -1.33
CA SER A 352 27.80 14.95 -1.39
C SER A 352 28.48 15.50 -2.63
N VAL A 353 27.81 16.40 -3.34
CA VAL A 353 28.36 17.12 -4.50
C VAL A 353 28.26 18.60 -4.25
N SER A 354 29.38 19.30 -4.30
CA SER A 354 29.45 20.75 -4.17
C SER A 354 29.88 21.41 -5.48
N ASP A 355 29.33 22.59 -5.75
CA ASP A 355 29.72 23.43 -6.88
C ASP A 355 31.12 24.07 -6.65
N PRO A 356 31.69 24.77 -7.66
CA PRO A 356 32.99 25.43 -7.54
C PRO A 356 33.03 26.57 -6.51
N ALA A 357 31.88 27.07 -6.06
CA ALA A 357 31.78 28.06 -4.98
C ALA A 357 31.67 27.40 -3.59
N GLY A 358 31.57 26.07 -3.52
CA GLY A 358 31.45 25.30 -2.30
C GLY A 358 30.01 25.04 -1.84
N ASN A 359 28.99 25.44 -2.60
CA ASN A 359 27.59 25.18 -2.25
C ASN A 359 27.25 23.72 -2.51
N GLU A 360 26.64 23.04 -1.54
CA GLU A 360 26.16 21.65 -1.71
C GLU A 360 24.94 21.63 -2.64
N LEU A 361 25.07 20.95 -3.78
CA LEU A 361 24.01 20.76 -4.76
C LEU A 361 23.23 19.47 -4.52
N TYR A 362 23.93 18.42 -4.11
CA TYR A 362 23.36 17.10 -3.88
C TYR A 362 23.88 16.53 -2.57
N ARG A 363 22.98 15.87 -1.83
CA ARG A 363 23.30 15.01 -0.69
C ARG A 363 22.43 13.77 -0.74
N LEU A 364 23.04 12.64 -1.07
CA LEU A 364 22.34 11.39 -1.39
C LEU A 364 22.77 10.30 -0.41
N ASN A 365 21.81 9.71 0.30
CA ASN A 365 22.03 8.48 1.06
C ASN A 365 21.90 7.30 0.10
N ARG A 366 22.97 6.51 -0.04
CA ARG A 366 23.11 5.40 -0.99
C ARG A 366 23.77 4.20 -0.33
N SER A 367 23.84 3.10 -1.06
CA SER A 367 24.62 1.93 -0.70
C SER A 367 25.39 1.43 -1.91
N MET A 368 26.58 0.88 -1.68
CA MET A 368 27.27 0.09 -2.69
C MET A 368 26.50 -1.21 -2.97
N ASN A 369 26.73 -1.79 -4.14
CA ASN A 369 26.11 -3.05 -4.55
C ASN A 369 26.84 -4.28 -3.96
N LEU A 370 26.40 -5.49 -4.33
CA LEU A 370 26.98 -6.77 -3.89
C LEU A 370 28.48 -6.92 -4.19
N THR A 371 29.00 -6.19 -5.18
CA THR A 371 30.43 -6.20 -5.55
C THR A 371 31.23 -5.09 -4.86
N GLY A 372 30.63 -4.37 -3.91
CA GLY A 372 31.25 -3.21 -3.27
C GLY A 372 31.48 -2.05 -4.24
N LYS A 373 30.61 -1.88 -5.24
CA LYS A 373 30.70 -0.80 -6.23
C LYS A 373 29.45 0.08 -6.22
N PHE A 374 29.61 1.34 -6.62
CA PHE A 374 28.54 2.31 -6.77
C PHE A 374 28.72 3.07 -8.08
N HIS A 375 27.62 3.34 -8.78
CA HIS A 375 27.58 4.19 -9.96
C HIS A 375 26.27 4.98 -9.97
N GLU A 376 26.35 6.29 -10.20
CA GLU A 376 25.18 7.16 -10.35
C GLU A 376 25.50 8.32 -11.29
N SER A 377 24.48 8.77 -12.02
CA SER A 377 24.56 9.91 -12.93
C SER A 377 23.60 11.00 -12.46
N LEU A 378 24.13 12.20 -12.24
CA LEU A 378 23.38 13.35 -11.74
C LEU A 378 23.37 14.46 -12.80
N PRO A 379 22.20 14.98 -13.19
CA PRO A 379 22.15 16.11 -14.11
C PRO A 379 22.72 17.36 -13.45
N LEU A 380 23.47 18.16 -14.20
CA LEU A 380 23.82 19.52 -13.84
C LEU A 380 22.91 20.46 -14.64
N GLY A 381 22.44 21.53 -13.99
CA GLY A 381 21.63 22.54 -14.66
C GLY A 381 22.37 23.12 -15.87
N ALA A 382 21.64 23.55 -16.90
CA ALA A 382 22.26 24.17 -18.08
C ALA A 382 23.03 25.47 -17.77
N ASN A 383 22.78 26.07 -16.62
CA ASN A 383 23.43 27.25 -16.06
C ASN A 383 24.43 26.91 -14.95
N ALA A 384 24.80 25.63 -14.79
CA ALA A 384 25.76 25.20 -13.78
C ALA A 384 27.10 25.95 -13.97
N PRO A 385 27.66 26.55 -12.90
CA PRO A 385 28.89 27.34 -13.02
C PRO A 385 30.06 26.48 -13.53
N ALA A 386 30.92 27.09 -14.35
CA ALA A 386 32.17 26.47 -14.77
C ALA A 386 33.13 26.31 -13.60
N GLY A 387 33.92 25.23 -13.59
CA GLY A 387 34.93 24.97 -12.56
C GLY A 387 34.89 23.54 -12.05
N ASP A 388 35.62 23.29 -10.96
CA ASP A 388 35.70 21.96 -10.36
C ASP A 388 34.55 21.72 -9.39
N TYR A 389 33.77 20.68 -9.67
CA TYR A 389 32.75 20.17 -8.75
C TYR A 389 33.43 19.17 -7.82
N VAL A 390 33.22 19.31 -6.52
CA VAL A 390 33.78 18.41 -5.52
C VAL A 390 32.77 17.31 -5.23
N VAL A 391 33.18 16.06 -5.42
CA VAL A 391 32.38 14.88 -5.08
C VAL A 391 33.02 14.23 -3.87
N ARG A 392 32.29 14.18 -2.76
CA ARG A 392 32.71 13.54 -1.51
C ARG A 392 31.82 12.35 -1.21
N LEU A 393 32.44 11.22 -0.91
CA LEU A 393 31.77 10.05 -0.36
C LEU A 393 32.21 9.89 1.09
N SER A 394 31.26 9.65 1.98
CA SER A 394 31.53 9.28 3.36
C SER A 394 30.69 8.09 3.77
N SER A 395 31.26 7.18 4.53
CA SER A 395 30.54 6.11 5.22
C SER A 395 30.84 6.23 6.70
N ILE A 396 29.80 6.37 7.50
CA ILE A 396 29.98 6.29 8.95
C ILE A 396 30.36 4.89 9.40
N VAL A 397 29.90 3.86 8.68
CA VAL A 397 30.33 2.47 8.89
C VAL A 397 31.83 2.40 8.57
N ALA A 398 32.63 2.12 9.59
CA ALA A 398 34.10 2.16 9.58
C ALA A 398 34.76 3.54 9.33
N ASN A 399 34.01 4.65 9.44
CA ASN A 399 34.50 6.02 9.25
C ASN A 399 35.36 6.22 7.98
N LEU A 400 34.84 5.75 6.84
CA LEU A 400 35.51 5.85 5.55
C LEU A 400 35.15 7.16 4.87
N SER A 401 36.10 7.76 4.16
CA SER A 401 35.82 8.88 3.27
C SER A 401 36.71 8.85 2.03
N ALA A 402 36.22 9.45 0.95
CA ALA A 402 36.96 9.68 -0.27
C ALA A 402 36.44 10.94 -0.96
N GLU A 403 37.31 11.63 -1.68
CA GLU A 403 36.97 12.86 -2.39
C GLU A 403 37.63 12.87 -3.77
N THR A 404 36.93 13.43 -4.75
CA THR A 404 37.47 13.70 -6.08
C THR A 404 36.87 14.98 -6.64
N LYS A 405 37.46 15.47 -7.73
CA LYS A 405 36.98 16.66 -8.44
C LYS A 405 36.65 16.30 -9.88
N ALA A 406 35.56 16.86 -10.39
CA ALA A 406 35.20 16.77 -11.80
C ALA A 406 35.09 18.17 -12.40
N ALA A 407 35.89 18.45 -13.42
CA ALA A 407 35.89 19.75 -14.08
C ALA A 407 34.67 19.88 -15.00
N HIS A 408 33.84 20.90 -14.76
CA HIS A 408 32.74 21.28 -15.63
C HIS A 408 33.14 22.45 -16.53
N ARG A 409 32.94 22.27 -17.83
CA ARG A 409 32.99 23.35 -18.83
C ARG A 409 31.61 23.43 -19.46
N PRO A 410 30.74 24.35 -19.00
CA PRO A 410 29.41 24.49 -19.57
C PRO A 410 29.53 24.91 -21.03
N ASP A 411 28.65 24.35 -21.88
CA ASP A 411 28.47 24.90 -23.21
C ASP A 411 27.98 26.36 -23.07
N ALA A 412 28.55 27.26 -23.85
CA ALA A 412 28.08 28.64 -23.89
C ALA A 412 26.63 28.68 -24.39
N ARG A 413 25.68 28.77 -23.46
CA ARG A 413 24.25 28.90 -23.76
C ARG A 413 23.83 30.34 -23.51
N ARG A 414 23.32 30.99 -24.56
CA ARG A 414 22.68 32.30 -24.40
C ARG A 414 21.35 32.10 -23.66
N PRO A 415 21.03 32.91 -22.63
CA PRO A 415 19.70 32.94 -22.06
C PRO A 415 18.68 33.07 -23.18
N ARG A 416 17.71 32.16 -23.22
CA ARG A 416 16.58 32.27 -24.14
C ARG A 416 15.46 32.95 -23.39
N ALA A 417 14.89 34.00 -23.98
CA ALA A 417 13.65 34.56 -23.48
C ALA A 417 12.62 33.44 -23.42
N VAL A 418 12.08 33.21 -22.23
CA VAL A 418 11.11 32.15 -22.02
C VAL A 418 9.77 32.73 -22.49
N PRO A 419 9.16 32.24 -23.59
CA PRO A 419 7.99 32.87 -24.23
C PRO A 419 6.81 33.08 -23.26
N ASN A 420 5.95 34.07 -23.48
CA ASN A 420 4.79 34.26 -22.57
C ASN A 420 3.82 33.05 -22.61
N VAL A 421 3.82 32.29 -23.71
CA VAL A 421 3.09 31.03 -23.83
C VAL A 421 4.06 29.85 -23.77
N ARG A 422 3.82 28.92 -22.84
CA ARG A 422 4.56 27.68 -22.65
C ARG A 422 3.82 26.56 -23.34
N LEU A 423 4.38 26.04 -24.43
CA LEU A 423 3.84 24.90 -25.14
C LEU A 423 4.63 23.65 -24.78
N PHE A 424 3.94 22.65 -24.24
CA PHE A 424 4.49 21.33 -23.93
C PHE A 424 4.04 20.31 -24.98
N ASP A 425 4.94 19.39 -25.34
CA ASP A 425 4.70 18.34 -26.34
C ASP A 425 4.12 18.86 -27.67
N ALA A 426 4.69 19.96 -28.18
CA ALA A 426 4.24 20.67 -29.38
C ALA A 426 3.98 19.75 -30.58
N ASP A 427 4.91 18.84 -30.87
CA ASP A 427 4.81 17.90 -31.99
C ASP A 427 3.63 16.94 -31.81
N ARG A 428 3.44 16.40 -30.60
CA ARG A 428 2.34 15.47 -30.31
C ARG A 428 0.98 16.17 -30.32
N LEU A 429 0.92 17.40 -29.82
CA LEU A 429 -0.27 18.24 -29.90
C LEU A 429 -0.62 18.57 -31.36
N LYS A 430 0.39 18.90 -32.17
CA LYS A 430 0.23 19.14 -33.62
C LYS A 430 -0.28 17.88 -34.32
N ASP A 431 0.35 16.74 -34.10
CA ASP A 431 -0.06 15.45 -34.69
C ASP A 431 -1.51 15.12 -34.32
N PHE A 432 -1.88 15.29 -33.05
CA PHE A 432 -3.25 15.08 -32.59
C PHE A 432 -4.24 16.00 -33.33
N LEU A 433 -3.97 17.30 -33.45
CA LEU A 433 -4.85 18.23 -34.17
C LEU A 433 -4.92 17.94 -35.67
N LEU A 434 -3.84 17.50 -36.29
CA LEU A 434 -3.80 17.14 -37.72
C LEU A 434 -4.66 15.91 -38.06
N THR A 435 -4.98 15.05 -37.07
CA THR A 435 -5.95 13.96 -37.25
C THR A 435 -7.40 14.45 -37.42
N LYS A 436 -7.64 15.75 -37.24
CA LYS A 436 -8.96 16.40 -37.27
C LYS A 436 -10.00 15.73 -36.36
N PRO A 437 -9.69 15.57 -35.06
CA PRO A 437 -10.64 14.98 -34.13
C PRO A 437 -11.87 15.89 -33.97
N GLU A 438 -13.00 15.30 -33.63
CA GLU A 438 -14.12 16.05 -33.07
C GLU A 438 -13.78 16.48 -31.65
N ILE A 439 -13.78 17.78 -31.38
CA ILE A 439 -13.38 18.36 -30.11
C ILE A 439 -14.56 19.12 -29.47
N VAL A 440 -14.71 18.98 -28.16
CA VAL A 440 -15.61 19.82 -27.37
C VAL A 440 -14.79 20.81 -26.55
N VAL A 441 -15.10 22.10 -26.68
CA VAL A 441 -14.60 23.14 -25.79
C VAL A 441 -15.46 23.15 -24.53
N ALA A 442 -14.87 22.72 -23.42
CA ALA A 442 -15.50 22.69 -22.12
C ALA A 442 -15.36 24.06 -21.45
N THR A 443 -16.48 24.76 -21.26
CA THR A 443 -16.51 26.13 -20.72
C THR A 443 -17.15 26.19 -19.35
N ASN A 444 -16.62 27.04 -18.47
CA ASN A 444 -17.26 27.42 -17.20
C ASN A 444 -17.92 28.81 -17.32
N LYS A 445 -18.66 29.22 -16.29
CA LYS A 445 -19.38 30.51 -16.27
C LYS A 445 -18.45 31.73 -16.27
N ASP A 446 -17.21 31.56 -15.82
CA ASP A 446 -16.24 32.64 -15.68
C ASP A 446 -15.37 32.81 -16.95
N THR A 447 -15.52 31.93 -17.94
CA THR A 447 -14.80 32.03 -19.21
C THR A 447 -15.47 33.09 -20.09
N PRO A 448 -14.78 34.18 -20.48
CA PRO A 448 -15.39 35.23 -21.29
C PRO A 448 -15.86 34.70 -22.65
N ALA A 449 -17.08 35.08 -23.06
CA ALA A 449 -17.68 34.61 -24.30
C ALA A 449 -16.82 34.95 -25.54
N GLU A 450 -16.15 36.10 -25.54
CA GLU A 450 -15.26 36.47 -26.64
C GLU A 450 -14.02 35.57 -26.77
N VAL A 451 -13.56 34.95 -25.68
CA VAL A 451 -12.44 34.01 -25.68
C VAL A 451 -12.86 32.68 -26.31
N VAL A 452 -14.06 32.21 -25.96
CA VAL A 452 -14.65 30.99 -26.54
C VAL A 452 -14.93 31.17 -28.02
N GLN A 453 -15.49 32.32 -28.42
CA GLN A 453 -15.74 32.64 -29.82
C GLN A 453 -14.43 32.69 -30.62
N LEU A 454 -13.39 33.37 -30.08
CA LEU A 454 -12.09 33.42 -30.72
C LEU A 454 -11.48 32.01 -30.93
N LEU A 455 -11.54 31.14 -29.92
CA LEU A 455 -11.04 29.77 -30.04
C LEU A 455 -11.79 28.99 -31.11
N THR A 456 -13.12 29.00 -31.06
CA THR A 456 -13.96 28.24 -31.99
C THR A 456 -13.78 28.71 -33.44
N ASP A 457 -13.76 30.02 -33.69
CA ASP A 457 -13.52 30.59 -35.02
C ASP A 457 -12.16 30.16 -35.58
N ARG A 458 -11.11 30.23 -34.76
CA ARG A 458 -9.76 29.88 -35.20
C ARG A 458 -9.59 28.39 -35.50
N LEU A 459 -10.17 27.52 -34.67
CA LEU A 459 -10.14 26.08 -34.91
C LEU A 459 -11.00 25.69 -36.12
N ALA A 460 -12.14 26.36 -36.33
CA ALA A 460 -12.97 26.16 -37.51
C ALA A 460 -12.23 26.55 -38.81
N ILE A 461 -11.50 27.68 -38.81
CA ILE A 461 -10.63 28.09 -39.92
C ILE A 461 -9.54 27.04 -40.20
N ALA A 462 -9.02 26.38 -39.16
CA ALA A 462 -8.07 25.28 -39.28
C ALA A 462 -8.72 23.94 -39.72
N GLY A 463 -10.02 23.92 -39.96
CA GLY A 463 -10.76 22.74 -40.44
C GLY A 463 -11.07 21.70 -39.37
N LEU A 464 -11.09 22.08 -38.08
CA LEU A 464 -11.47 21.23 -36.97
C LEU A 464 -12.98 21.33 -36.70
N SER A 465 -13.62 20.19 -36.38
CA SER A 465 -15.00 20.15 -35.92
C SER A 465 -15.05 20.43 -34.42
N VAL A 466 -15.64 21.56 -34.02
CA VAL A 466 -15.66 22.02 -32.63
C VAL A 466 -17.07 22.32 -32.18
N THR A 467 -17.43 21.83 -30.99
CA THR A 467 -18.66 22.22 -30.29
C THR A 467 -18.33 22.83 -28.94
N VAL A 468 -19.19 23.69 -28.42
CA VAL A 468 -19.03 24.31 -27.09
C VAL A 468 -20.06 23.71 -26.15
N LYS A 469 -19.63 23.27 -24.98
CA LYS A 469 -20.53 22.77 -23.93
C LYS A 469 -20.08 23.25 -22.55
N PRO A 470 -21.02 23.48 -21.61
CA PRO A 470 -20.69 23.65 -20.20
C PRO A 470 -19.83 22.49 -19.68
N GLU A 471 -18.86 22.80 -18.83
CA GLU A 471 -17.93 21.81 -18.27
C GLU A 471 -18.67 20.66 -17.55
N ALA A 472 -19.76 20.99 -16.85
CA ALA A 472 -20.62 20.04 -16.16
C ALA A 472 -21.36 19.04 -17.08
N ASP A 473 -21.51 19.38 -18.37
CA ASP A 473 -22.21 18.54 -19.34
C ASP A 473 -21.28 17.52 -20.01
N VAL A 474 -19.97 17.77 -19.99
CA VAL A 474 -18.94 16.97 -20.67
C VAL A 474 -18.06 16.16 -19.73
N LEU A 475 -17.86 16.64 -18.51
CA LEU A 475 -17.16 15.93 -17.44
C LEU A 475 -18.18 15.34 -16.49
N ARG A 476 -18.52 14.07 -16.73
CA ARG A 476 -19.39 13.31 -15.85
C ARG A 476 -18.51 12.60 -14.85
N LYS A 477 -18.80 12.65 -13.56
CA LYS A 477 -18.09 11.76 -12.63
C LYS A 477 -18.31 10.31 -13.08
N VAL A 478 -17.23 9.54 -13.25
CA VAL A 478 -17.37 8.11 -13.53
C VAL A 478 -18.11 7.52 -12.36
N ALA A 479 -19.25 6.89 -12.64
CA ALA A 479 -19.77 5.88 -11.73
C ALA A 479 -18.77 4.72 -11.82
N TYR A 480 -17.70 4.77 -11.02
CA TYR A 480 -16.84 3.61 -10.85
C TYR A 480 -17.77 2.42 -10.59
N PRO A 481 -17.67 1.32 -11.35
CA PRO A 481 -18.58 0.20 -11.15
C PRO A 481 -18.40 -0.26 -9.73
N ARG A 482 -19.35 0.15 -8.87
CA ARG A 482 -19.46 -0.39 -7.54
C ARG A 482 -19.56 -1.89 -7.74
N VAL A 483 -18.73 -2.65 -7.03
CA VAL A 483 -18.97 -4.07 -6.87
C VAL A 483 -20.21 -4.15 -5.98
N TRP A 484 -21.39 -4.09 -6.59
CA TRP A 484 -22.65 -4.36 -5.91
C TRP A 484 -22.57 -5.79 -5.41
N ASN A 485 -22.99 -6.00 -4.16
CA ASN A 485 -23.31 -7.35 -3.74
C ASN A 485 -24.32 -7.93 -4.76
N PRO A 486 -24.18 -9.18 -5.23
CA PRO A 486 -25.14 -9.79 -6.15
C PRO A 486 -26.59 -9.72 -5.68
N TYR A 487 -26.82 -9.49 -4.38
CA TYR A 487 -28.13 -9.29 -3.78
C TYR A 487 -28.14 -8.07 -2.85
N ALA A 488 -29.29 -7.38 -2.81
CA ALA A 488 -29.56 -6.29 -1.87
C ALA A 488 -30.89 -6.55 -1.15
N LYS A 489 -31.03 -6.04 0.07
CA LYS A 489 -32.29 -6.08 0.82
C LYS A 489 -33.10 -4.84 0.52
N VAL A 490 -34.21 -4.99 -0.18
CA VAL A 490 -35.15 -3.90 -0.47
C VAL A 490 -36.26 -3.92 0.56
N PHE A 491 -36.42 -2.82 1.28
CA PHE A 491 -37.48 -2.59 2.24
C PHE A 491 -38.57 -1.77 1.58
N ALA A 492 -39.78 -2.34 1.51
CA ALA A 492 -40.97 -1.66 1.03
C ALA A 492 -42.02 -1.58 2.13
N VAL A 493 -42.80 -0.49 2.14
CA VAL A 493 -43.86 -0.28 3.14
C VAL A 493 -44.82 -1.47 3.13
N SER A 494 -44.95 -2.12 4.29
CA SER A 494 -45.82 -3.27 4.48
C SER A 494 -47.16 -2.82 5.05
N LYS A 495 -48.26 -3.29 4.44
CA LYS A 495 -49.62 -3.00 4.94
C LYS A 495 -49.94 -3.70 6.26
N SER A 496 -49.17 -4.74 6.64
CA SER A 496 -49.39 -5.53 7.86
C SER A 496 -48.60 -5.02 9.07
N LYS A 497 -47.65 -4.09 8.88
CA LYS A 497 -46.84 -3.53 9.97
C LYS A 497 -47.26 -2.10 10.29
N VAL A 498 -47.88 -1.94 11.46
CA VAL A 498 -48.15 -0.61 12.02
C VAL A 498 -46.92 -0.18 12.80
N PRO A 499 -46.29 0.96 12.47
CA PRO A 499 -45.13 1.44 13.22
C PRO A 499 -45.54 1.69 14.68
N PRO A 500 -44.79 1.17 15.67
CA PRO A 500 -45.10 1.39 17.08
C PRO A 500 -45.05 2.89 17.40
N ALA A 501 -45.83 3.31 18.40
CA ALA A 501 -45.76 4.67 18.95
C ALA A 501 -44.43 4.83 19.70
N ALA A 502 -43.38 5.24 18.99
CA ALA A 502 -42.09 5.56 19.57
C ALA A 502 -42.08 7.02 20.05
N MET A 503 -41.56 7.26 21.27
CA MET A 503 -41.11 8.60 21.66
C MET A 503 -39.85 8.90 20.86
N ASN A 504 -39.92 9.87 19.95
CA ASN A 504 -38.77 10.34 19.19
C ASN A 504 -38.57 11.81 19.52
N ASP A 505 -37.32 12.19 19.74
CA ASP A 505 -36.95 13.57 20.02
C ASP A 505 -36.98 14.42 18.74
N LYS A 506 -36.81 13.76 17.58
CA LYS A 506 -36.67 14.40 16.26
C LYS A 506 -37.32 13.58 15.16
N GLU A 507 -37.87 14.27 14.18
CA GLU A 507 -38.33 13.67 12.92
C GLU A 507 -37.47 14.19 11.76
N ILE A 508 -36.98 13.28 10.92
CA ILE A 508 -36.07 13.56 9.81
C ILE A 508 -36.69 13.00 8.52
N SER A 509 -36.72 13.81 7.47
CA SER A 509 -36.98 13.36 6.10
C SER A 509 -35.65 13.08 5.41
N LEU A 510 -35.43 11.84 5.00
CA LEU A 510 -34.18 11.36 4.39
C LEU A 510 -34.47 10.82 3.00
N GLY A 511 -33.73 11.25 1.99
CA GLY A 511 -33.97 10.73 0.66
C GLY A 511 -33.09 11.35 -0.40
N VAL A 512 -33.36 10.92 -1.62
CA VAL A 512 -32.60 11.28 -2.81
C VAL A 512 -33.54 12.02 -3.75
N ALA A 513 -33.22 13.25 -4.11
CA ALA A 513 -34.01 14.01 -5.07
C ALA A 513 -33.82 13.46 -6.49
N ALA A 514 -34.69 13.85 -7.43
CA ALA A 514 -34.69 13.34 -8.81
C ALA A 514 -33.37 13.64 -9.57
N ASP A 515 -32.71 14.75 -9.24
CA ASP A 515 -31.39 15.15 -9.74
C ASP A 515 -30.24 14.35 -9.10
N GLY A 516 -30.56 13.46 -8.17
CA GLY A 516 -29.61 12.66 -7.40
C GLY A 516 -29.10 13.35 -6.14
N ALA A 517 -29.53 14.56 -5.79
CA ALA A 517 -29.05 15.22 -4.58
C ALA A 517 -29.50 14.47 -3.32
N PHE A 518 -28.54 14.19 -2.43
CA PHE A 518 -28.83 13.64 -1.11
C PHE A 518 -29.41 14.72 -0.20
N THR A 519 -30.51 14.43 0.48
CA THR A 519 -31.11 15.34 1.44
C THR A 519 -31.50 14.62 2.71
N ALA A 520 -31.11 15.15 3.86
CA ALA A 520 -31.66 14.79 5.16
C ALA A 520 -31.99 16.07 5.93
N LYS A 521 -33.27 16.28 6.24
CA LYS A 521 -33.73 17.49 6.95
C LYS A 521 -34.63 17.13 8.11
N THR A 522 -34.43 17.79 9.23
CA THR A 522 -35.38 17.75 10.36
C THR A 522 -36.67 18.50 10.00
N PHE A 523 -37.73 18.30 10.77
CA PHE A 523 -39.03 18.95 10.54
C PHE A 523 -38.96 20.49 10.54
N ASP A 524 -38.08 21.10 11.34
CA ASP A 524 -37.83 22.55 11.37
C ASP A 524 -36.92 23.04 10.22
N GLY A 525 -36.51 22.15 9.32
CA GLY A 525 -35.77 22.48 8.10
C GLY A 525 -34.25 22.50 8.24
N GLN A 526 -33.68 22.14 9.40
CA GLN A 526 -32.23 22.01 9.57
C GLN A 526 -31.68 20.90 8.68
N ASP A 527 -30.64 21.22 7.91
CA ASP A 527 -29.91 20.24 7.09
C ASP A 527 -29.00 19.38 7.98
N VAL A 528 -29.29 18.09 8.02
CA VAL A 528 -28.54 17.06 8.76
C VAL A 528 -27.94 16.03 7.81
N SER A 529 -27.76 16.36 6.53
CA SER A 529 -27.25 15.45 5.50
C SER A 529 -25.85 14.89 5.81
N ASN A 530 -25.05 15.57 6.63
CA ASN A 530 -23.74 15.05 7.06
C ASN A 530 -23.81 14.13 8.30
N ASP A 531 -24.93 14.09 9.02
CA ASP A 531 -25.13 13.26 10.23
C ASP A 531 -26.62 12.92 10.46
N TRP A 532 -27.24 12.23 9.49
CA TRP A 532 -28.68 11.98 9.49
C TRP A 532 -29.13 10.94 10.54
N ARG A 533 -28.21 10.15 11.09
CA ARG A 533 -28.47 9.17 12.16
C ARG A 533 -28.44 9.81 13.54
N LEU A 534 -29.23 10.85 13.74
CA LEU A 534 -29.33 11.48 15.05
C LEU A 534 -29.99 10.51 16.04
N PRO A 535 -29.45 10.36 17.26
CA PRO A 535 -30.05 9.53 18.31
C PRO A 535 -31.51 9.88 18.58
N ASN A 536 -32.32 8.88 18.93
CA ASN A 536 -33.75 9.00 19.25
C ASN A 536 -34.58 9.71 18.16
N SER A 537 -34.22 9.50 16.89
CA SER A 537 -34.93 10.11 15.76
C SER A 537 -35.77 9.11 15.00
N ARG A 538 -36.88 9.60 14.45
CA ARG A 538 -37.66 8.90 13.42
C ARG A 538 -37.28 9.45 12.06
N ILE A 539 -36.89 8.56 11.17
CA ILE A 539 -36.56 8.90 9.80
C ILE A 539 -37.69 8.41 8.90
N THR A 540 -38.18 9.28 8.02
CA THR A 540 -39.06 8.91 6.92
C THR A 540 -38.29 9.01 5.61
N ILE A 541 -38.27 7.92 4.86
CA ILE A 541 -37.62 7.86 3.56
C ILE A 541 -38.50 8.57 2.52
N VAL A 542 -37.90 9.49 1.75
CA VAL A 542 -38.59 10.34 0.77
C VAL A 542 -37.85 10.36 -0.58
N GLY A 543 -38.42 11.05 -1.57
CA GLY A 543 -37.81 11.17 -2.91
C GLY A 543 -37.78 9.85 -3.65
N GLU A 544 -36.64 9.51 -4.25
CA GLU A 544 -36.39 8.28 -5.00
C GLU A 544 -36.04 7.07 -4.10
N GLY A 545 -36.09 7.23 -2.78
CA GLY A 545 -35.67 6.22 -1.80
C GLY A 545 -34.33 6.56 -1.18
N PHE A 546 -33.73 5.59 -0.47
CA PHE A 546 -32.40 5.73 0.12
C PHE A 546 -31.68 4.38 0.16
N VAL A 547 -30.37 4.37 -0.06
CA VAL A 547 -29.55 3.18 0.15
C VAL A 547 -28.60 3.41 1.31
N ASP A 548 -28.66 2.50 2.27
CA ASP A 548 -27.80 2.48 3.43
C ASP A 548 -26.66 1.49 3.25
N PHE A 549 -25.45 1.99 3.45
CA PHE A 549 -24.20 1.29 3.21
C PHE A 549 -23.46 0.92 4.50
N SER A 550 -24.06 1.08 5.67
CA SER A 550 -23.34 0.85 6.93
C SER A 550 -23.22 -0.63 7.34
N GLY A 551 -23.59 -1.58 6.48
CA GLY A 551 -23.54 -3.02 6.78
C GLY A 551 -23.12 -3.84 5.56
N ASP A 552 -22.93 -5.14 5.76
CA ASP A 552 -22.36 -6.07 4.76
C ASP A 552 -23.26 -6.37 3.55
N VAL A 553 -24.56 -6.04 3.66
CA VAL A 553 -25.55 -6.15 2.58
C VAL A 553 -26.20 -4.79 2.39
N GLU A 554 -26.25 -4.28 1.16
CA GLU A 554 -26.93 -3.03 0.86
C GLU A 554 -28.40 -3.10 1.29
N GLN A 555 -28.81 -2.13 2.13
CA GLN A 555 -30.19 -1.98 2.55
C GLN A 555 -30.81 -0.82 1.76
N CYS A 556 -31.68 -1.14 0.82
CA CYS A 556 -32.41 -0.18 0.01
C CYS A 556 -33.78 0.07 0.63
N TYR A 557 -34.11 1.31 0.95
CA TYR A 557 -35.40 1.69 1.52
C TYR A 557 -36.21 2.46 0.49
N GLU A 558 -37.41 1.96 0.20
CA GLU A 558 -38.38 2.63 -0.68
C GLU A 558 -38.96 3.89 -0.01
N PRO A 559 -39.48 4.85 -0.79
CA PRO A 559 -40.20 6.01 -0.25
C PRO A 559 -41.35 5.58 0.68
N GLY A 560 -41.49 6.28 1.80
CA GLY A 560 -42.48 6.02 2.84
C GLY A 560 -42.04 5.00 3.90
N VAL A 561 -40.89 4.32 3.72
CA VAL A 561 -40.30 3.51 4.79
C VAL A 561 -39.92 4.40 5.97
N GLN A 562 -40.16 3.91 7.18
CA GLN A 562 -39.84 4.60 8.42
C GLN A 562 -38.82 3.80 9.21
N LEU A 563 -37.78 4.50 9.65
CA LEU A 563 -36.70 3.96 10.46
C LEU A 563 -36.72 4.65 11.82
N HIS A 564 -36.39 3.91 12.87
CA HIS A 564 -36.05 4.49 14.17
C HIS A 564 -34.55 4.38 14.38
N VAL A 565 -33.93 5.50 14.76
CA VAL A 565 -32.55 5.56 15.20
C VAL A 565 -32.57 5.57 16.73
N ASN A 566 -32.07 4.49 17.35
CA ASN A 566 -31.98 4.45 18.81
C ASN A 566 -30.84 5.34 19.34
N GLU A 567 -30.69 5.42 20.67
CA GLU A 567 -29.61 6.18 21.32
C GLU A 567 -28.20 5.78 20.83
N GLN A 568 -28.03 4.53 20.41
CA GLN A 568 -26.79 3.96 19.90
C GLN A 568 -26.60 4.17 18.39
N ARG A 569 -27.47 4.94 17.74
CA ARG A 569 -27.47 5.21 16.29
C ARG A 569 -27.71 3.99 15.40
N GLN A 570 -28.28 2.93 15.95
CA GLN A 570 -28.69 1.74 15.21
C GLN A 570 -30.08 1.94 14.61
N LEU A 571 -30.31 1.33 13.45
CA LEU A 571 -31.55 1.47 12.69
C LEU A 571 -32.47 0.28 12.88
N THR A 572 -33.71 0.58 13.20
CA THR A 572 -34.81 -0.40 13.18
C THR A 572 -35.85 0.03 12.17
N VAL A 573 -36.21 -0.87 11.25
CA VAL A 573 -37.26 -0.62 10.26
C VAL A 573 -38.63 -0.83 10.89
N LEU A 574 -39.47 0.20 10.89
CA LEU A 574 -40.72 0.22 11.67
C LEU A 574 -41.93 -0.32 10.90
N ASN A 575 -42.05 0.04 9.62
CA ASN A 575 -43.28 -0.17 8.83
C ASN A 575 -43.04 -0.92 7.50
N ALA A 576 -41.92 -1.63 7.38
CA ALA A 576 -41.54 -2.29 6.13
C ALA A 576 -41.00 -3.71 6.33
N GLU A 577 -40.97 -4.46 5.23
CA GLU A 577 -40.43 -5.81 5.17
C GLU A 577 -39.31 -5.88 4.13
N ALA A 578 -38.25 -6.60 4.47
CA ALA A 578 -37.12 -6.82 3.59
C ALA A 578 -37.45 -7.91 2.58
N THR A 579 -37.22 -7.63 1.30
CA THR A 579 -37.17 -8.63 0.24
C THR A 579 -35.77 -8.63 -0.35
N GLU A 580 -35.12 -9.79 -0.37
CA GLU A 580 -33.82 -9.94 -1.02
C GLU A 580 -34.01 -9.95 -2.54
N THR A 581 -33.32 -9.03 -3.22
CA THR A 581 -33.47 -8.81 -4.66
C THR A 581 -32.10 -8.89 -5.33
N ARG A 582 -32.01 -9.61 -6.46
CA ARG A 582 -30.76 -9.70 -7.24
C ARG A 582 -30.44 -8.34 -7.89
N THR A 583 -29.20 -7.89 -7.78
CA THR A 583 -28.75 -6.58 -8.29
C THR A 583 -28.51 -6.59 -9.81
N SER A 584 -29.59 -6.59 -10.59
CA SER A 584 -29.59 -6.46 -12.06
C SER A 584 -29.06 -5.09 -12.52
N ALA A 585 -28.81 -4.92 -13.83
CA ALA A 585 -28.41 -3.62 -14.39
C ALA A 585 -29.47 -2.52 -14.12
N GLU A 586 -30.76 -2.87 -14.23
CA GLU A 586 -31.89 -1.98 -13.92
C GLU A 586 -31.95 -1.63 -12.43
N PHE A 587 -31.73 -2.61 -11.56
CA PHE A 587 -31.65 -2.38 -10.11
C PHE A 587 -30.54 -1.38 -9.78
N ARG A 588 -29.34 -1.60 -10.34
CA ARG A 588 -28.20 -0.71 -10.13
C ARG A 588 -28.51 0.69 -10.65
N ALA A 589 -29.08 0.81 -11.85
CA ALA A 589 -29.45 2.10 -12.43
C ALA A 589 -30.43 2.89 -11.55
N ARG A 590 -31.33 2.18 -10.84
CA ARG A 590 -32.28 2.77 -9.90
C ARG A 590 -31.63 3.21 -8.60
N TRP A 591 -30.85 2.33 -7.97
CA TRP A 591 -30.36 2.51 -6.59
C TRP A 591 -28.95 3.11 -6.50
N SER A 592 -28.27 3.37 -7.62
CA SER A 592 -26.92 3.94 -7.65
C SER A 592 -26.83 5.45 -7.38
N LYS A 593 -27.93 6.12 -6.99
CA LYS A 593 -27.97 7.55 -6.70
C LYS A 593 -28.23 7.77 -5.20
N PRO A 594 -27.55 8.70 -4.51
CA PRO A 594 -26.35 9.46 -4.82
C PRO A 594 -25.11 8.72 -4.38
N TRP A 595 -24.04 8.88 -5.15
CA TRP A 595 -22.73 8.83 -4.53
C TRP A 595 -22.65 9.97 -3.51
N SER A 596 -22.50 9.58 -2.25
CA SER A 596 -21.82 10.37 -1.24
C SER A 596 -20.64 11.10 -1.87
N ARG A 597 -20.42 12.35 -1.46
CA ARG A 597 -19.11 13.00 -1.60
C ARG A 597 -18.06 11.93 -1.31
N LEU A 598 -17.14 11.66 -2.25
CA LEU A 598 -15.84 11.06 -1.92
C LEU A 598 -15.44 11.69 -0.60
N THR A 599 -15.42 10.87 0.45
CA THR A 599 -15.26 11.29 1.83
C THR A 599 -14.12 12.29 1.89
N GLN A 600 -14.46 13.56 2.07
CA GLN A 600 -13.49 14.54 2.56
C GLN A 600 -13.17 14.07 3.98
N HIS A 601 -12.03 13.40 4.13
CA HIS A 601 -11.35 13.12 5.40
C HIS A 601 -12.12 12.39 6.49
N VAL A 602 -11.72 11.16 6.82
CA VAL A 602 -11.29 10.81 8.20
C VAL A 602 -10.34 9.60 8.14
N GLY A 603 -9.04 9.79 8.39
CA GLY A 603 -8.05 8.69 8.52
C GLY A 603 -6.68 9.03 7.95
N ALA A 604 -5.63 8.85 8.73
CA ALA A 604 -4.26 9.34 8.53
C ALA A 604 -3.44 8.66 7.40
N TYR A 605 -4.10 8.09 6.40
CA TYR A 605 -3.45 7.51 5.21
C TYR A 605 -4.04 8.17 3.97
N GLN A 606 -3.27 9.10 3.39
CA GLN A 606 -3.65 9.90 2.23
C GLN A 606 -3.86 9.01 1.00
N LEU A 607 -5.11 8.75 0.63
CA LEU A 607 -5.47 8.59 -0.79
C LEU A 607 -5.44 10.00 -1.43
N PRO A 608 -4.93 10.14 -2.67
CA PRO A 608 -4.66 11.45 -3.28
C PRO A 608 -5.93 12.26 -3.56
N ALA A 609 -5.75 13.57 -3.83
CA ALA A 609 -6.77 14.44 -4.39
C ALA A 609 -7.47 13.73 -5.57
N GLN A 610 -8.80 13.91 -5.69
CA GLN A 610 -9.66 13.17 -6.64
C GLN A 610 -8.96 12.95 -7.99
N LEU A 611 -8.51 11.72 -8.26
CA LEU A 611 -7.79 11.39 -9.47
C LEU A 611 -8.64 11.71 -10.71
N PRO A 612 -8.05 12.06 -11.86
CA PRO A 612 -8.78 12.40 -13.09
C PRO A 612 -9.66 11.24 -13.57
N GLU A 613 -9.28 10.01 -13.22
CA GLU A 613 -10.04 8.76 -13.40
C GLU A 613 -11.42 8.75 -12.72
N ALA A 614 -11.68 9.69 -11.80
CA ALA A 614 -13.00 9.90 -11.20
C ALA A 614 -13.97 10.63 -12.15
N TYR A 615 -13.52 11.09 -13.32
CA TYR A 615 -14.34 11.71 -14.37
C TYR A 615 -14.26 10.91 -15.68
N ALA A 616 -15.36 10.90 -16.42
CA ALA A 616 -15.55 10.33 -17.75
C ALA A 616 -15.96 11.43 -18.72
N THR A 617 -15.46 11.32 -19.95
CA THR A 617 -15.92 12.12 -21.09
C THR A 617 -16.09 11.22 -22.31
N ASP A 618 -17.04 11.55 -23.19
CA ASP A 618 -17.25 10.85 -24.46
C ASP A 618 -16.54 11.52 -25.65
N SER A 619 -15.91 12.67 -25.41
CA SER A 619 -15.32 13.52 -26.45
C SER A 619 -13.88 13.90 -26.12
N HIS A 620 -13.10 14.22 -27.14
CA HIS A 620 -11.86 14.97 -26.92
C HIS A 620 -12.18 16.37 -26.42
N LEU A 621 -11.41 16.88 -25.47
CA LEU A 621 -11.70 18.15 -24.82
C LEU A 621 -10.66 19.23 -25.12
N ILE A 622 -11.09 20.48 -25.19
CA ILE A 622 -10.27 21.64 -24.86
C ILE A 622 -10.84 22.25 -23.57
N VAL A 623 -10.00 22.37 -22.54
CA VAL A 623 -10.36 23.00 -21.26
C VAL A 623 -9.58 24.30 -21.09
N LEU A 624 -10.22 25.33 -20.54
CA LEU A 624 -9.71 26.71 -20.46
C LEU A 624 -9.73 27.21 -19.01
N GLY A 625 -8.70 27.95 -18.60
CA GLY A 625 -8.69 28.70 -17.34
C GLY A 625 -7.61 28.25 -16.36
N ASN A 626 -7.89 28.28 -15.06
CA ASN A 626 -6.98 27.86 -13.99
C ASN A 626 -7.75 27.06 -12.93
N SER A 627 -7.09 26.63 -11.87
CA SER A 627 -7.72 25.88 -10.78
C SER A 627 -8.83 26.62 -10.03
N THR A 628 -8.92 27.95 -10.15
CA THR A 628 -9.99 28.74 -9.51
C THR A 628 -11.20 28.96 -10.41
N THR A 629 -11.04 28.85 -11.73
CA THR A 629 -12.09 29.14 -12.72
C THR A 629 -12.60 27.89 -13.42
N SER A 630 -11.78 26.84 -13.59
CA SER A 630 -12.18 25.56 -14.20
C SER A 630 -11.91 24.39 -13.28
N HIS A 631 -12.94 23.58 -13.06
CA HIS A 631 -12.85 22.38 -12.23
C HIS A 631 -12.01 21.30 -12.92
N ALA A 632 -12.06 21.19 -14.24
CA ALA A 632 -11.25 20.32 -15.07
C ALA A 632 -9.76 20.64 -14.93
N VAL A 633 -9.41 21.94 -15.03
CA VAL A 633 -8.03 22.39 -14.86
C VAL A 633 -7.56 22.14 -13.43
N ALA A 634 -8.41 22.37 -12.42
CA ALA A 634 -8.11 22.07 -11.03
C ALA A 634 -7.79 20.59 -10.81
N VAL A 635 -8.61 19.69 -11.35
CA VAL A 635 -8.41 18.23 -11.25
C VAL A 635 -7.12 17.80 -11.95
N LEU A 636 -6.84 18.31 -13.16
CA LEU A 636 -5.63 17.98 -13.90
C LEU A 636 -4.35 18.49 -13.20
N GLN A 637 -4.38 19.67 -12.60
CA GLN A 637 -3.27 20.22 -11.81
C GLN A 637 -3.04 19.44 -10.51
N ALA A 638 -4.10 19.12 -9.78
CA ALA A 638 -4.03 18.36 -8.53
C ALA A 638 -3.53 16.92 -8.73
N SER A 639 -3.60 16.42 -9.96
CA SER A 639 -3.19 15.07 -10.34
C SER A 639 -1.82 15.02 -10.99
N GLU A 640 -1.09 16.14 -10.98
CA GLU A 640 0.28 16.27 -11.52
C GLU A 640 0.41 15.85 -13.00
N LEU A 641 -0.71 15.85 -13.76
CA LEU A 641 -0.72 15.56 -15.19
C LEU A 641 -0.24 16.75 -16.03
N LEU A 642 -0.22 17.95 -15.44
CA LEU A 642 0.36 19.13 -16.05
C LEU A 642 1.81 19.31 -15.58
N PRO A 643 2.74 19.70 -16.47
CA PRO A 643 4.14 19.91 -16.10
C PRO A 643 4.38 20.98 -15.03
N GLN A 644 3.43 21.91 -14.87
CA GLN A 644 3.45 23.01 -13.91
C GLN A 644 2.03 23.46 -13.57
N ILE A 645 1.87 24.10 -12.40
CA ILE A 645 0.62 24.75 -11.98
C ILE A 645 0.55 26.13 -12.64
N ALA A 646 -0.57 26.41 -13.30
CA ALA A 646 -0.91 27.73 -13.82
C ALA A 646 -1.63 28.54 -12.73
N ASP A 647 -0.92 29.53 -12.18
CA ASP A 647 -1.34 30.47 -11.14
C ASP A 647 -0.76 31.88 -11.42
N GLU A 648 -0.91 32.79 -10.45
CA GLU A 648 -0.46 34.18 -10.59
C GLU A 648 1.07 34.33 -10.71
N LYS A 649 1.84 33.32 -10.28
CA LYS A 649 3.31 33.33 -10.32
C LYS A 649 3.85 32.69 -11.59
N TYR A 650 3.19 31.65 -12.07
CA TYR A 650 3.58 30.92 -13.27
C TYR A 650 2.34 30.50 -14.05
N PRO A 651 2.25 30.75 -15.36
CA PRO A 651 3.15 31.56 -16.19
C PRO A 651 3.05 33.07 -15.89
N GLY A 652 2.20 33.46 -14.94
CA GLY A 652 1.94 34.85 -14.55
C GLY A 652 0.98 35.57 -15.48
N PRO A 653 0.65 36.84 -15.19
CA PRO A 653 -0.31 37.63 -15.96
C PRO A 653 0.06 37.78 -17.43
N GLY A 654 -0.91 37.61 -18.33
CA GLY A 654 -0.72 37.60 -19.78
C GLY A 654 0.01 36.37 -20.33
N GLY A 655 0.42 35.44 -19.46
CA GLY A 655 1.06 34.18 -19.82
C GLY A 655 0.08 33.02 -19.88
N ALA A 656 0.47 31.94 -20.54
CA ALA A 656 -0.32 30.71 -20.58
C ALA A 656 0.52 29.44 -20.70
N LEU A 657 -0.05 28.31 -20.28
CA LEU A 657 0.46 26.96 -20.45
C LEU A 657 -0.48 26.19 -21.38
N ILE A 658 0.10 25.50 -22.38
CA ILE A 658 -0.60 24.61 -23.30
C ILE A 658 -0.01 23.21 -23.13
N SER A 659 -0.86 22.24 -22.84
CA SER A 659 -0.45 20.83 -22.70
C SER A 659 -1.50 19.88 -23.27
N LEU A 660 -1.06 18.75 -23.81
CA LEU A 660 -1.92 17.63 -24.19
C LEU A 660 -1.87 16.57 -23.07
N CYS A 661 -2.98 16.38 -22.37
CA CYS A 661 -3.15 15.27 -21.44
C CYS A 661 -3.72 14.07 -22.21
N TRP A 662 -2.98 12.96 -22.23
CA TRP A 662 -3.42 11.72 -22.88
C TRP A 662 -4.39 10.96 -21.97
N SER A 663 -5.61 10.74 -22.45
CA SER A 663 -6.67 9.98 -21.76
C SER A 663 -6.89 10.32 -20.26
N PRO A 664 -6.94 11.60 -19.83
CA PRO A 664 -6.97 11.93 -18.40
C PRO A 664 -8.27 11.49 -17.71
N PHE A 665 -9.42 11.49 -18.40
CA PHE A 665 -10.73 11.27 -17.79
C PHE A 665 -11.33 9.91 -18.21
N ALA A 666 -10.55 8.83 -18.08
CA ALA A 666 -10.86 7.44 -18.46
C ALA A 666 -11.22 7.18 -19.96
N VAL A 667 -10.60 6.12 -20.51
CA VAL A 667 -10.68 5.55 -21.88
C VAL A 667 -10.52 6.53 -23.06
N GLU A 668 -9.34 6.52 -23.69
CA GLU A 668 -9.03 6.95 -25.07
C GLU A 668 -9.34 8.41 -25.48
N LYS A 669 -9.86 9.25 -24.57
CA LYS A 669 -10.17 10.66 -24.85
C LYS A 669 -9.12 11.62 -24.30
N ASN A 670 -8.38 12.25 -25.21
CA ASN A 670 -7.42 13.29 -24.88
C ASN A 670 -8.07 14.62 -24.47
N ALA A 671 -7.37 15.38 -23.63
CA ALA A 671 -7.72 16.76 -23.31
C ALA A 671 -6.56 17.70 -23.63
N ILE A 672 -6.83 18.79 -24.34
CA ILE A 672 -5.91 19.91 -24.52
C ILE A 672 -6.23 20.93 -23.44
N VAL A 673 -5.22 21.32 -22.67
CA VAL A 673 -5.37 22.27 -21.57
C VAL A 673 -4.77 23.60 -21.98
N LEU A 674 -5.59 24.66 -21.95
CA LEU A 674 -5.19 26.05 -22.12
C LEU A 674 -5.27 26.76 -20.78
N ALA A 675 -4.18 26.68 -20.01
CA ALA A 675 -4.16 27.14 -18.64
C ALA A 675 -3.60 28.58 -18.50
N SER A 676 -4.38 29.49 -17.92
CA SER A 676 -3.99 30.89 -17.68
C SER A 676 -4.84 31.52 -16.57
N THR A 677 -4.30 32.55 -15.91
CA THR A 677 -4.98 33.30 -14.85
C THR A 677 -5.85 34.46 -15.33
N ASP A 678 -5.72 34.86 -16.60
CA ASP A 678 -6.45 36.01 -17.13
C ASP A 678 -6.83 35.85 -18.62
N PRO A 679 -7.77 36.66 -19.11
CA PRO A 679 -8.22 36.59 -20.50
C PRO A 679 -7.13 36.89 -21.54
N ALA A 680 -6.10 37.68 -21.19
CA ALA A 680 -5.03 38.03 -22.13
C ALA A 680 -4.11 36.82 -22.37
N GLY A 681 -3.78 36.08 -21.32
CA GLY A 681 -3.05 34.81 -21.43
C GLY A 681 -3.84 33.74 -22.17
N LEU A 682 -5.15 33.60 -21.92
CA LEU A 682 -6.00 32.71 -22.72
C LEU A 682 -5.98 33.06 -24.22
N LYS A 683 -6.12 34.34 -24.58
CA LYS A 683 -6.01 34.79 -25.98
C LYS A 683 -4.65 34.47 -26.59
N ALA A 684 -3.56 34.66 -25.84
CA ALA A 684 -2.22 34.31 -26.29
C ALA A 684 -2.07 32.79 -26.51
N SER A 685 -2.66 31.97 -25.64
CA SER A 685 -2.66 30.50 -25.77
C SER A 685 -3.41 30.02 -27.01
N ILE A 686 -4.54 30.67 -27.35
CA ILE A 686 -5.33 30.35 -28.54
C ILE A 686 -4.52 30.65 -29.81
N GLU A 687 -3.84 31.80 -29.88
CA GLU A 687 -2.99 32.12 -31.02
C GLU A 687 -1.84 31.11 -31.16
N ALA A 688 -1.18 30.74 -30.05
CA ALA A 688 -0.11 29.75 -30.08
C ALA A 688 -0.60 28.34 -30.48
N LEU A 689 -1.75 27.89 -29.97
CA LEU A 689 -2.38 26.62 -30.36
C LEU A 689 -2.68 26.60 -31.85
N THR A 690 -3.24 27.69 -32.37
CA THR A 690 -3.69 27.78 -33.77
C THR A 690 -2.54 27.93 -34.75
N GLN A 691 -1.37 28.38 -34.31
CA GLN A 691 -0.14 28.34 -35.11
C GLN A 691 0.38 26.92 -35.36
N LEU A 692 0.02 25.94 -34.54
CA LEU A 692 0.43 24.54 -34.75
C LEU A 692 -0.28 23.86 -35.92
N VAL A 693 -1.47 24.36 -36.27
CA VAL A 693 -2.36 23.83 -37.32
C VAL A 693 -2.33 24.65 -38.62
N LYS A 694 -1.54 25.73 -38.65
CA LYS A 694 -1.13 26.41 -39.89
C LYS A 694 0.03 25.64 -40.50
#